data_AF-A0A1L7GKY7-F1
#
_entry.id   AF-A0A1L7GKY7-F1
#
_cell.length_a   1.000
_cell.length_b   1.000
_cell.length_c   1.000
_cell.angle_alpha   90.00
_cell.angle_beta   90.00
_cell.angle_gamma   90.00
#
_symmetry.space_group_name_H-M   'P 1'
#
loop_
_entity.id
_entity.type
_entity.pdbx_description
1 polymer ?
#
loop_
_entity_poly.entity_id
_entity_poly.type
_entity_poly.pdbx_seq_one_letter_code
_entity_poly.pdbx_strand_id
1 'polypeptide(L)'
;MTPFADEEDTRKVQTAVLGRAGSDNPVFLPYDHDEFDLFMRGRSRDDFYCGTLLGGCGKKLSAKRYTEKKCHFAHRPPVQCRRTANGESSADHLYIGQALQDWLRGQGHRKVTVTYPDLGAGPGGAVEVRFESARRLIRVQMGRLPLRTWQGDLDRLARAHARGVHWAYGTDSGLAHNEVEEHGHAIRFSCRTERGTRQVYVGTQFPGHAVEWATLAECRLTDDGIVTPTLAEKPDPVPVPPAVLVFPLQAGSVAFTGAAEVPSVRTDHTRFYEADMQPEGSAATRARIGLSSQAPVPLPHLIHVLTGPAQLYPLEDAHWLIRADAATPLPHRTDPRWPDLHPSQPPAPAVAFAPDRGALDEQRTVRVFRRILGKAHRQGRFVTWEQLVGFVGARPADFTAADRVRLLVAVDAPLTSGKPLLSARVKSSGQVLGGHPAPFFADVLAGLGWDAELTPAVVHGIWRRATAPVQRAKSLHVVEERAWQEDEAWLVSRLREHLHLVANGRGLVKWNTLLQRQNIDPSSVSPVDRVRLLAAVDKPYEPGRPVYSSVVRANDRNDIPPPFFREVLDVLGWQRPEDVHTLEAAWRLERDRVYTAARRRTRRSGGAITGTEARPGARDREAGEDVVDAVRRVLVDAARRRVCVGWRALAEASGTQVEALPDAGKLALLIAVDKHPSVSGVLLSSLVVRPGDPVLPYFDEILRAHGRPHGLSPVQVGQVRKYEQARVFEAYNGTNPAAPKEDA
;
A
#
# COMPACT_ATOMS: atom_id res chain seq x y z
N MET A 1 -11.71 5.64 26.76
CA MET A 1 -10.59 6.44 26.23
C MET A 1 -10.29 5.91 24.85
N THR A 2 -10.68 6.66 23.83
CA THR A 2 -10.55 6.29 22.42
C THR A 2 -9.08 6.39 21.95
N PRO A 3 -8.58 5.44 21.14
CA PRO A 3 -7.26 5.53 20.53
C PRO A 3 -7.30 6.57 19.41
N PHE A 4 -6.28 7.42 19.33
CA PHE A 4 -6.10 8.30 18.18
C PHE A 4 -5.78 7.43 16.96
N ALA A 5 -6.78 7.25 16.10
CA ALA A 5 -6.59 6.76 14.75
C ALA A 5 -5.56 7.66 14.04
N ASP A 6 -4.60 7.03 13.39
CA ASP A 6 -3.67 7.64 12.44
C ASP A 6 -4.47 8.23 11.27
N GLU A 7 -4.96 9.46 11.44
CA GLU A 7 -4.78 10.45 10.39
C GLU A 7 -3.42 11.09 10.67
N GLU A 8 -2.40 10.73 9.89
CA GLU A 8 -1.15 11.50 9.81
C GLU A 8 -1.52 12.94 9.47
N ASP A 9 -1.70 13.78 10.49
CA ASP A 9 -1.75 15.21 10.33
C ASP A 9 -0.37 15.64 9.85
N THR A 10 -0.21 15.71 8.52
CA THR A 10 1.03 16.07 7.82
C THR A 10 1.60 17.44 8.23
N ARG A 11 0.88 18.20 9.07
CA ARG A 11 1.32 19.46 9.67
C ARG A 11 2.09 19.31 10.97
N LYS A 12 2.09 18.13 11.61
CA LYS A 12 2.73 17.92 12.92
C LYS A 12 4.19 17.55 12.73
N VAL A 13 5.09 18.47 13.10
CA VAL A 13 6.53 18.30 12.98
C VAL A 13 7.09 17.75 14.28
N GLN A 14 7.77 16.61 14.25
CA GLN A 14 8.36 16.01 15.45
C GLN A 14 9.83 16.30 15.66
N THR A 15 10.52 16.77 14.61
CA THR A 15 11.94 17.12 14.72
C THR A 15 12.19 18.56 14.30
N ALA A 16 13.09 19.21 15.02
CA ALA A 16 13.55 20.57 14.76
C ALA A 16 15.08 20.62 14.83
N VAL A 17 15.66 21.77 14.50
CA VAL A 17 17.08 22.04 14.74
C VAL A 17 17.23 23.22 15.70
N LEU A 18 18.28 23.19 16.51
CA LEU A 18 18.57 24.23 17.52
C LEU A 18 19.37 25.40 16.93
N GLY A 19 19.15 26.59 17.48
CA GLY A 19 19.99 27.78 17.26
C GLY A 19 19.74 28.51 15.94
N ARG A 20 19.76 27.82 14.79
CA ARG A 20 19.48 28.43 13.47
C ARG A 20 18.92 27.44 12.45
N ALA A 21 18.26 27.97 11.42
CA ALA A 21 17.64 27.19 10.34
C ALA A 21 18.57 26.17 9.64
N GLY A 22 19.83 26.52 9.43
CA GLY A 22 20.83 25.65 8.78
C GLY A 22 21.70 24.86 9.76
N SER A 23 21.28 24.72 11.02
CA SER A 23 22.01 23.91 12.00
C SER A 23 21.84 22.41 11.72
N ASP A 24 22.89 21.66 12.00
CA ASP A 24 22.95 20.21 12.04
C ASP A 24 22.72 19.64 13.45
N ASN A 25 22.15 20.44 14.36
CA ASN A 25 21.84 20.04 15.74
C ASN A 25 20.36 19.68 15.90
N PRO A 26 19.97 18.41 15.66
CA PRO A 26 18.59 17.98 15.69
C PRO A 26 18.08 17.82 17.12
N VAL A 27 16.77 18.03 17.27
CA VAL A 27 16.02 17.65 18.45
C VAL A 27 14.74 16.96 18.04
N PHE A 28 14.41 15.91 18.77
CA PHE A 28 13.14 15.20 18.70
C PHE A 28 12.25 15.66 19.85
N LEU A 29 11.03 16.07 19.55
CA LEU A 29 10.03 16.36 20.58
C LEU A 29 9.29 15.07 20.93
N PRO A 30 9.33 14.62 22.19
CA PRO A 30 8.57 13.45 22.61
C PRO A 30 7.07 13.61 22.34
N TYR A 31 6.41 12.49 22.01
CA TYR A 31 4.97 12.49 21.74
C TYR A 31 4.14 12.72 23.00
N ASP A 32 4.63 12.20 24.13
CA ASP A 32 3.94 12.24 25.42
C ASP A 32 4.13 13.58 26.14
N HIS A 33 3.11 13.98 26.89
CA HIS A 33 3.05 15.25 27.57
C HIS A 33 3.91 15.34 28.85
N ASP A 34 4.17 14.21 29.54
CA ASP A 34 5.05 14.16 30.70
C ASP A 34 6.51 14.17 30.24
N GLU A 35 6.81 13.47 29.14
CA GLU A 35 8.11 13.53 28.47
C GLU A 35 8.38 14.91 27.85
N PHE A 36 7.35 15.64 27.41
CA PHE A 36 7.49 17.02 26.96
C PHE A 36 8.06 17.92 28.07
N ASP A 37 7.59 17.77 29.31
CA ASP A 37 8.06 18.58 30.43
C ASP A 37 9.52 18.23 30.79
N LEU A 38 9.91 16.96 30.66
CA LEU A 38 11.32 16.52 30.72
C LEU A 38 12.15 17.14 29.58
N PHE A 39 11.63 17.14 28.35
CA PHE A 39 12.31 17.72 27.20
C PHE A 39 12.53 19.23 27.35
N MET A 40 11.54 19.97 27.85
CA MET A 40 11.64 21.43 28.00
C MET A 40 12.51 21.87 29.18
N ARG A 41 12.82 20.99 30.14
CA ARG A 41 13.75 21.32 31.24
C ARG A 41 15.11 21.73 30.68
N GLY A 42 15.54 22.94 31.03
CA GLY A 42 16.79 23.53 30.54
C GLY A 42 16.74 24.10 29.12
N ARG A 43 15.65 23.89 28.37
CA ARG A 43 15.48 24.32 26.96
C ARG A 43 14.48 25.45 26.76
N SER A 44 14.04 26.10 27.85
CA SER A 44 13.05 27.19 27.79
C SER A 44 13.57 28.44 27.05
N ARG A 45 14.89 28.57 26.90
CA ARG A 45 15.55 29.65 26.14
C ARG A 45 15.99 29.23 24.75
N ASP A 46 15.81 27.96 24.37
CA ASP A 46 16.25 27.46 23.08
C ASP A 46 15.30 27.91 21.97
N ASP A 47 15.88 28.31 20.84
CA ASP A 47 15.14 28.54 19.61
C ASP A 47 15.13 27.27 18.75
N PHE A 48 13.93 26.77 18.47
CA PHE A 48 13.68 25.65 17.57
C PHE A 48 13.39 26.16 16.16
N TYR A 49 13.95 25.51 15.14
CA TYR A 49 13.72 25.85 13.74
C TYR A 49 13.27 24.66 12.91
N CYS A 50 12.43 24.92 11.91
CA CYS A 50 12.11 23.97 10.85
C CYS A 50 13.32 23.88 9.91
N GLY A 51 14.31 23.07 10.27
CA GLY A 51 15.65 23.11 9.67
C GLY A 51 15.67 22.87 8.17
N THR A 52 16.54 23.57 7.43
CA THR A 52 16.69 23.39 5.98
C THR A 52 17.30 22.03 5.63
N LEU A 53 18.20 21.52 6.49
CA LEU A 53 18.75 20.17 6.37
C LEU A 53 17.72 19.07 6.66
N LEU A 54 16.54 19.42 7.19
CA LEU A 54 15.39 18.52 7.35
C LEU A 54 14.39 18.63 6.19
N GLY A 55 14.72 19.37 5.12
CA GLY A 55 13.77 19.75 4.07
C GLY A 55 12.73 20.79 4.52
N GLY A 56 13.01 21.48 5.62
CA GLY A 56 12.14 22.49 6.24
C GLY A 56 12.25 23.89 5.63
N CYS A 57 11.31 24.76 6.01
CA CYS A 57 11.23 26.14 5.49
C CYS A 57 12.18 27.14 6.17
N GLY A 58 12.96 26.71 7.17
CA GLY A 58 13.87 27.55 7.95
C GLY A 58 13.22 28.46 8.99
N LYS A 59 11.88 28.49 9.09
CA LYS A 59 11.18 29.34 10.07
C LYS A 59 11.26 28.78 11.48
N LYS A 60 11.17 29.68 12.48
CA LYS A 60 11.09 29.32 13.90
C LYS A 60 9.85 28.47 14.17
N LEU A 61 10.04 27.46 15.01
CA LEU A 61 9.02 26.57 15.52
C LEU A 61 8.73 26.88 16.98
N SER A 62 7.60 26.39 17.49
CA SER A 62 7.29 26.40 18.91
C SER A 62 6.91 25.00 19.32
N ALA A 63 7.56 24.47 20.36
CA ALA A 63 7.19 23.21 20.97
C ALA A 63 5.81 23.36 21.62
N LYS A 64 4.87 22.49 21.27
CA LYS A 64 3.50 22.54 21.79
C LYS A 64 3.22 21.31 22.65
N ARG A 65 2.98 21.56 23.95
CA ARG A 65 2.46 20.58 24.89
C ARG A 65 0.98 20.35 24.62
N TYR A 66 0.58 19.10 24.60
CA TYR A 66 -0.82 18.71 24.48
C TYR A 66 -1.08 17.48 25.35
N THR A 67 -2.18 17.48 26.09
CA THR A 67 -2.62 16.36 26.93
C THR A 67 -3.58 15.43 26.18
N GLU A 68 -4.29 15.96 25.18
CA GLU A 68 -5.32 15.25 24.41
C GLU A 68 -4.87 14.90 22.99
N LYS A 69 -3.62 15.17 22.62
CA LYS A 69 -3.04 14.79 21.32
C LYS A 69 -1.52 14.74 21.44
N LYS A 70 -0.86 14.11 20.46
CA LYS A 70 0.61 14.07 20.37
C LYS A 70 1.19 15.50 20.48
N CYS A 71 2.14 15.70 21.40
CA CYS A 71 3.00 16.87 21.40
C CYS A 71 3.73 16.97 20.05
N HIS A 72 3.94 18.18 19.55
CA HIS A 72 4.62 18.43 18.28
C HIS A 72 5.15 19.86 18.22
N PHE A 73 6.14 20.09 17.36
CA PHE A 73 6.50 21.43 16.94
C PHE A 73 5.45 22.00 15.99
N ALA A 74 5.11 23.26 16.21
CA ALA A 74 4.20 24.02 15.36
C ALA A 74 4.90 25.24 14.77
N HIS A 75 4.63 25.50 13.49
CA HIS A 75 5.02 26.78 12.89
C HIS A 75 4.14 27.91 13.44
N ARG A 76 4.69 29.13 13.46
CA ARG A 76 3.92 30.35 13.73
C ARG A 76 3.31 30.85 12.41
N PRO A 77 1.98 30.92 12.26
CA PRO A 77 1.36 31.49 11.06
C PRO A 77 1.72 32.96 10.85
N PRO A 78 1.71 33.45 9.60
CA PRO A 78 1.50 32.70 8.37
C PRO A 78 2.78 32.00 7.89
N VAL A 79 2.67 30.74 7.46
CA VAL A 79 3.81 29.99 6.91
C VAL A 79 3.32 29.00 5.85
N GLN A 80 4.07 28.87 4.77
CA GLN A 80 3.92 27.79 3.80
C GLN A 80 5.17 26.92 3.88
N CYS A 81 5.02 25.71 4.41
CA CYS A 81 6.09 24.74 4.52
C CYS A 81 5.72 23.51 3.68
N ARG A 82 6.64 23.07 2.81
CA ARG A 82 6.48 21.88 1.94
C ARG A 82 7.20 20.65 2.49
N ARG A 83 7.68 20.71 3.73
CA ARG A 83 8.36 19.59 4.38
C ARG A 83 7.41 18.41 4.49
N THR A 84 7.78 17.29 3.88
CA THR A 84 6.99 16.05 3.87
C THR A 84 7.41 15.10 5.00
N ALA A 85 8.71 14.97 5.27
CA ALA A 85 9.24 14.16 6.35
C ALA A 85 9.12 14.89 7.70
N ASN A 86 8.10 14.54 8.49
CA ASN A 86 7.75 15.23 9.74
C ASN A 86 7.71 14.31 10.98
N GLY A 87 7.90 13.01 10.79
CA GLY A 87 7.93 12.00 11.85
C GLY A 87 9.26 11.92 12.61
N GLU A 88 9.34 10.95 13.50
CA GLU A 88 10.47 10.69 14.39
C GLU A 88 11.80 10.48 13.66
N SER A 89 11.82 9.70 12.57
CA SER A 89 13.02 9.38 11.79
C SER A 89 13.49 10.50 10.86
N SER A 90 12.73 11.60 10.74
CA SER A 90 12.98 12.66 9.76
C SER A 90 14.28 13.45 9.98
N ALA A 91 14.94 13.25 11.12
CA ALA A 91 16.23 13.85 11.45
C ALA A 91 17.34 12.81 11.70
N ASP A 92 17.10 11.52 11.41
CA ASP A 92 18.06 10.45 11.71
C ASP A 92 19.42 10.68 11.03
N HIS A 93 19.45 11.25 9.82
CA HIS A 93 20.70 11.62 9.14
C HIS A 93 21.52 12.65 9.93
N LEU A 94 20.86 13.63 10.59
CA LEU A 94 21.56 14.61 11.41
C LEU A 94 22.12 13.96 12.67
N TYR A 95 21.34 13.10 13.34
CA TYR A 95 21.80 12.35 14.51
C TYR A 95 23.00 11.45 14.18
N ILE A 96 22.94 10.73 13.06
CA ILE A 96 24.07 9.91 12.57
C ILE A 96 25.29 10.77 12.27
N GLY A 97 25.12 11.90 11.59
CA GLY A 97 26.21 12.83 11.28
C GLY A 97 26.90 13.37 12.53
N GLN A 98 26.12 13.78 13.54
CA GLN A 98 26.67 14.22 14.82
C GLN A 98 27.38 13.10 15.57
N ALA A 99 26.75 11.92 15.67
CA ALA A 99 27.32 10.79 16.38
C ALA A 99 28.65 10.33 15.76
N LEU A 100 28.74 10.31 14.43
CA LEU A 100 30.00 10.03 13.72
C LEU A 100 31.04 11.13 13.93
N GLN A 101 30.63 12.40 13.93
CA GLN A 101 31.53 13.52 14.16
C GLN A 101 32.15 13.46 15.55
N ASP A 102 31.34 13.24 16.58
CA ASP A 102 31.77 13.17 17.96
C ASP A 102 32.61 11.92 18.22
N TRP A 103 32.23 10.79 17.65
CA TRP A 103 33.00 9.55 17.71
C TRP A 103 34.41 9.70 17.10
N LEU A 104 34.52 10.26 15.89
CA LEU A 104 35.82 10.49 15.24
C LEU A 104 36.69 11.50 16.01
N ARG A 105 36.08 12.57 16.56
CA ARG A 105 36.79 13.53 17.42
C ARG A 105 37.28 12.86 18.71
N GLY A 106 36.47 12.02 19.31
CA GLY A 106 36.83 11.20 20.48
C GLY A 106 38.01 10.27 20.22
N GLN A 107 38.17 9.82 18.98
CA GLN A 107 39.33 9.04 18.52
C GLN A 107 40.54 9.88 18.11
N GLY A 108 40.52 11.20 18.32
CA GLY A 108 41.66 12.09 18.07
C GLY A 108 41.69 12.74 16.69
N HIS A 109 40.70 12.50 15.81
CA HIS A 109 40.63 13.18 14.53
C HIS A 109 40.15 14.63 14.69
N ARG A 110 41.05 15.60 14.49
CA ARG A 110 40.78 17.02 14.74
C ARG A 110 40.05 17.75 13.61
N LYS A 111 40.21 17.30 12.35
CA LYS A 111 39.63 17.91 11.15
C LYS A 111 38.52 17.04 10.58
N VAL A 112 37.37 17.00 11.25
CA VAL A 112 36.19 16.23 10.83
C VAL A 112 35.12 17.18 10.30
N THR A 113 34.70 16.99 9.06
CA THR A 113 33.65 17.77 8.40
C THR A 113 32.50 16.85 8.01
N VAL A 114 31.29 17.19 8.46
CA VAL A 114 30.07 16.49 8.09
C VAL A 114 29.32 17.30 7.04
N THR A 115 28.83 16.62 6.00
CA THR A 115 27.99 17.20 4.96
C THR A 115 26.80 16.29 4.67
N TYR A 116 25.69 16.89 4.26
CA TYR A 116 24.44 16.20 3.96
C TYR A 116 24.05 16.48 2.51
N PRO A 117 24.62 15.75 1.54
CA PRO A 117 24.36 16.02 0.13
C PRO A 117 22.91 15.71 -0.24
N ASP A 118 22.32 16.55 -1.08
CA ASP A 118 21.05 16.30 -1.73
C ASP A 118 21.28 15.50 -3.01
N LEU A 119 20.73 14.29 -3.06
CA LEU A 119 20.88 13.35 -4.19
C LEU A 119 19.68 13.38 -5.14
N GLY A 120 18.85 14.42 -5.07
CA GLY A 120 17.70 14.64 -5.95
C GLY A 120 16.35 14.23 -5.36
N ALA A 121 16.34 13.60 -4.18
CA ALA A 121 15.13 13.29 -3.41
C ALA A 121 14.88 14.27 -2.25
N GLY A 122 15.75 15.27 -2.09
CA GLY A 122 15.75 16.21 -0.98
C GLY A 122 16.75 15.86 0.13
N PRO A 123 16.82 16.68 1.18
CA PRO A 123 17.76 16.50 2.29
C PRO A 123 17.53 15.19 3.06
N GLY A 124 18.61 14.62 3.60
CA GLY A 124 18.56 13.41 4.43
C GLY A 124 18.74 12.09 3.69
N GLY A 125 18.96 12.13 2.37
CA GLY A 125 19.26 10.95 1.57
C GLY A 125 20.63 10.33 1.86
N ALA A 126 21.60 11.09 2.38
CA ALA A 126 22.90 10.56 2.79
C ALA A 126 23.63 11.47 3.77
N VAL A 127 24.64 10.89 4.43
CA VAL A 127 25.59 11.55 5.31
C VAL A 127 27.00 11.30 4.77
N GLU A 128 27.81 12.35 4.66
CA GLU A 128 29.22 12.25 4.30
C GLU A 128 30.07 12.85 5.41
N VAL A 129 30.99 12.07 5.94
CA VAL A 129 31.93 12.51 6.98
C VAL A 129 33.35 12.43 6.44
N ARG A 130 33.94 13.59 6.18
CA ARG A 130 35.31 13.73 5.68
C ARG A 130 36.25 13.99 6.84
N PHE A 131 37.34 13.25 6.91
CA PHE A 131 38.36 13.39 7.94
C PHE A 131 39.76 13.15 7.38
N GLU A 132 40.79 13.33 8.21
CA GLU A 132 42.20 13.31 7.78
C GLU A 132 42.50 14.27 6.62
N SER A 133 42.11 15.54 6.77
CA SER A 133 42.23 16.55 5.71
C SER A 133 41.52 16.14 4.42
N ALA A 134 40.34 15.53 4.57
CA ALA A 134 39.47 15.04 3.49
C ALA A 134 40.03 13.89 2.64
N ARG A 135 41.09 13.22 3.10
CA ARG A 135 41.66 12.04 2.42
C ARG A 135 40.85 10.77 2.63
N ARG A 136 40.05 10.71 3.70
CA ARG A 136 39.14 9.60 4.01
C ARG A 136 37.70 10.11 4.08
N LEU A 137 36.77 9.24 3.67
CA LEU A 137 35.33 9.50 3.68
C LEU A 137 34.59 8.33 4.30
N ILE A 138 33.66 8.61 5.23
CA ILE A 138 32.58 7.69 5.57
C ILE A 138 31.32 8.19 4.86
N ARG A 139 30.73 7.32 4.04
CA ARG A 139 29.47 7.57 3.31
C ARG A 139 28.38 6.69 3.91
N VAL A 140 27.42 7.30 4.60
CA VAL A 140 26.20 6.61 5.05
C VAL A 140 25.07 6.91 4.08
N GLN A 141 24.70 5.92 3.27
CA GLN A 141 23.59 6.02 2.32
C GLN A 141 22.28 5.69 3.05
N MET A 142 21.41 6.69 3.24
CA MET A 142 20.16 6.56 3.99
C MET A 142 18.96 6.31 3.07
N GLY A 143 18.84 7.13 2.02
CA GLY A 143 17.79 7.03 1.04
C GLY A 143 18.08 5.98 -0.03
N ARG A 144 17.03 5.57 -0.73
CA ARG A 144 17.16 4.68 -1.88
C ARG A 144 17.95 5.35 -2.99
N LEU A 145 18.82 4.58 -3.63
CA LEU A 145 19.62 5.01 -4.76
C LEU A 145 19.58 3.90 -5.83
N PRO A 146 19.36 4.21 -7.12
CA PRO A 146 19.40 3.21 -8.17
C PRO A 146 20.77 2.51 -8.22
N LEU A 147 20.79 1.19 -8.46
CA LEU A 147 22.01 0.37 -8.41
C LEU A 147 23.14 0.94 -9.31
N ARG A 148 22.83 1.33 -10.55
CA ARG A 148 23.84 1.92 -11.46
C ARG A 148 24.40 3.25 -10.96
N THR A 149 23.56 4.07 -10.32
CA THR A 149 24.01 5.33 -9.73
C THR A 149 24.90 5.07 -8.52
N TRP A 150 24.55 4.08 -7.69
CA TRP A 150 25.37 3.64 -6.57
C TRP A 150 26.74 3.11 -7.02
N GLN A 151 26.79 2.26 -8.05
CA GLN A 151 28.05 1.78 -8.65
C GLN A 151 28.90 2.94 -9.21
N GLY A 152 28.29 3.90 -9.91
CA GLY A 152 29.01 5.08 -10.38
C GLY A 152 29.53 5.98 -9.25
N ASP A 153 28.80 6.06 -8.14
CA ASP A 153 29.18 6.81 -6.95
C ASP A 153 30.33 6.14 -6.18
N LEU A 154 30.33 4.80 -6.07
CA LEU A 154 31.42 3.99 -5.52
C LEU A 154 32.75 4.36 -6.20
N ASP A 155 32.77 4.23 -7.52
CA ASP A 155 33.90 4.54 -8.38
C ASP A 155 34.36 6.00 -8.26
N ARG A 156 33.42 6.95 -8.30
CA ARG A 156 33.73 8.37 -8.24
C ARG A 156 34.34 8.75 -6.90
N LEU A 157 33.77 8.26 -5.80
CA LEU A 157 34.24 8.59 -4.45
C LEU A 157 35.57 7.90 -4.15
N ALA A 158 35.75 6.65 -4.58
CA ALA A 158 37.02 5.94 -4.45
C ALA A 158 38.18 6.71 -5.11
N ARG A 159 37.95 7.28 -6.31
CA ARG A 159 38.93 8.14 -6.99
C ARG A 159 39.19 9.47 -6.28
N ALA A 160 38.17 10.04 -5.63
CA ALA A 160 38.27 11.34 -4.96
C ALA A 160 38.98 11.27 -3.59
N HIS A 161 39.00 10.11 -2.95
CA HIS A 161 39.49 9.95 -1.58
C HIS A 161 40.65 8.95 -1.51
N ALA A 162 41.87 9.48 -1.59
CA ALA A 162 43.11 8.71 -1.73
C ALA A 162 43.44 7.73 -0.59
N ARG A 163 42.78 7.82 0.58
CA ARG A 163 42.94 6.87 1.70
C ARG A 163 41.69 6.02 1.95
N GLY A 164 40.82 5.91 0.96
CA GLY A 164 39.67 5.02 0.96
C GLY A 164 38.35 5.70 1.35
N VAL A 165 37.28 5.03 0.96
CA VAL A 165 35.89 5.39 1.26
C VAL A 165 35.26 4.21 1.97
N HIS A 166 34.73 4.43 3.17
CA HIS A 166 33.95 3.44 3.87
C HIS A 166 32.46 3.67 3.60
N TRP A 167 31.78 2.63 3.10
CA TRP A 167 30.35 2.66 2.83
C TRP A 167 29.57 2.02 3.96
N ALA A 168 28.50 2.70 4.38
CA ALA A 168 27.54 2.21 5.35
C ALA A 168 26.12 2.60 4.94
N TYR A 169 25.13 1.96 5.55
CA TYR A 169 23.77 1.97 5.02
C TYR A 169 22.72 2.16 6.10
N GLY A 170 21.83 3.14 5.91
CA GLY A 170 20.63 3.30 6.73
C GLY A 170 19.61 2.19 6.48
N THR A 171 18.66 2.02 7.41
CA THR A 171 17.61 0.98 7.36
C THR A 171 16.90 0.90 6.00
N ASP A 172 16.61 2.05 5.40
CA ASP A 172 15.76 2.17 4.21
C ASP A 172 16.53 2.33 2.89
N SER A 173 17.87 2.16 2.90
CA SER A 173 18.71 2.39 1.72
C SER A 173 18.42 1.45 0.56
N GLY A 174 17.98 0.22 0.86
CA GLY A 174 17.77 -0.85 -0.13
C GLY A 174 19.05 -1.39 -0.78
N LEU A 175 20.23 -0.89 -0.42
CA LEU A 175 21.52 -1.23 -1.06
C LEU A 175 22.43 -2.13 -0.22
N ALA A 176 22.16 -2.27 1.07
CA ALA A 176 23.01 -3.09 1.94
C ALA A 176 23.06 -4.56 1.50
N HIS A 177 22.03 -5.06 0.83
CA HIS A 177 22.04 -6.42 0.31
C HIS A 177 23.08 -6.59 -0.81
N ASN A 178 23.18 -5.61 -1.72
CA ASN A 178 24.18 -5.62 -2.79
C ASN A 178 25.61 -5.54 -2.23
N GLU A 179 25.82 -4.72 -1.18
CA GLU A 179 27.11 -4.69 -0.49
C GLU A 179 27.44 -6.06 0.15
N VAL A 180 26.46 -6.71 0.79
CA VAL A 180 26.64 -8.05 1.37
C VAL A 180 26.98 -9.09 0.29
N GLU A 181 26.37 -9.02 -0.88
CA GLU A 181 26.67 -9.90 -2.02
C GLU A 181 28.10 -9.70 -2.53
N GLU A 182 28.59 -8.45 -2.58
CA GLU A 182 29.89 -8.10 -3.16
C GLU A 182 31.05 -8.26 -2.16
N HIS A 183 30.86 -7.86 -0.90
CA HIS A 183 31.91 -7.78 0.13
C HIS A 183 31.68 -8.72 1.32
N GLY A 184 30.68 -9.60 1.24
CA GLY A 184 30.36 -10.59 2.26
C GLY A 184 29.73 -10.01 3.53
N HIS A 185 29.64 -8.69 3.66
CA HIS A 185 28.98 -8.00 4.77
C HIS A 185 28.62 -6.55 4.41
N ALA A 186 27.77 -5.91 5.22
CA ALA A 186 27.51 -4.47 5.12
C ALA A 186 27.38 -3.82 6.50
N ILE A 187 27.91 -2.62 6.66
CA ILE A 187 27.71 -1.82 7.88
C ILE A 187 26.37 -1.08 7.82
N ARG A 188 25.56 -1.25 8.87
CA ARG A 188 24.19 -0.73 8.98
C ARG A 188 24.11 0.33 10.07
N PHE A 189 23.33 1.37 9.83
CA PHE A 189 22.97 2.39 10.81
C PHE A 189 21.45 2.35 11.08
N SER A 190 21.08 2.50 12.35
CA SER A 190 19.70 2.65 12.80
C SER A 190 19.63 3.67 13.94
N CYS A 191 18.49 4.35 14.06
CA CYS A 191 18.21 5.24 15.18
C CYS A 191 16.98 4.75 15.95
N ARG A 192 17.06 4.78 17.29
CA ARG A 192 15.95 4.42 18.19
C ARG A 192 15.70 5.55 19.17
N THR A 193 14.44 5.76 19.55
CA THR A 193 14.12 6.77 20.56
C THR A 193 14.32 6.16 21.92
N GLU A 194 15.28 6.69 22.66
CA GLU A 194 15.58 6.27 24.02
C GLU A 194 15.77 7.50 24.89
N ARG A 195 15.16 7.49 26.09
CA ARG A 195 15.27 8.59 27.07
C ARG A 195 14.96 9.97 26.49
N GLY A 196 14.00 10.05 25.55
CA GLY A 196 13.57 11.30 24.91
C GLY A 196 14.53 11.87 23.86
N THR A 197 15.50 11.08 23.37
CA THR A 197 16.38 11.45 22.25
C THR A 197 16.55 10.30 21.26
N ARG A 198 17.13 10.58 20.10
CA ARG A 198 17.46 9.55 19.09
C ARG A 198 18.87 9.02 19.37
N GLN A 199 18.95 7.76 19.77
CA GLN A 199 20.21 7.02 19.97
C GLN A 199 20.60 6.33 18.67
N VAL A 200 21.86 6.48 18.26
CA VAL A 200 22.42 5.88 17.03
C VAL A 200 23.05 4.52 17.33
N TYR A 201 22.67 3.52 16.54
CA TYR A 201 23.20 2.16 16.57
C TYR A 201 23.85 1.81 15.24
N VAL A 202 24.91 1.01 15.33
CA VAL A 202 25.68 0.47 14.21
C VAL A 202 25.72 -1.05 14.33
N GLY A 203 25.55 -1.74 13.21
CA GLY A 203 25.59 -3.19 13.19
C GLY A 203 26.18 -3.72 11.89
N THR A 204 26.56 -4.99 11.88
CA THR A 204 27.03 -5.66 10.67
C THR A 204 25.96 -6.62 10.17
N GLN A 205 25.61 -6.50 8.88
CA GLN A 205 24.76 -7.43 8.19
C GLN A 205 25.62 -8.45 7.44
N PHE A 206 25.36 -9.75 7.66
CA PHE A 206 25.95 -10.87 6.91
C PHE A 206 24.87 -11.56 6.05
N PRO A 207 25.23 -12.41 5.06
CA PRO A 207 24.26 -13.17 4.28
C PRO A 207 23.36 -14.03 5.18
N GLY A 208 22.04 -13.87 5.07
CA GLY A 208 21.07 -14.68 5.82
C GLY A 208 20.98 -14.43 7.33
N HIS A 209 21.70 -13.45 7.88
CA HIS A 209 21.72 -13.18 9.33
C HIS A 209 20.98 -11.90 9.74
N ALA A 210 20.42 -11.92 10.95
CA ALA A 210 19.91 -10.72 11.60
C ALA A 210 21.06 -9.77 11.99
N VAL A 211 20.82 -8.46 11.93
CA VAL A 211 21.81 -7.45 12.32
C VAL A 211 21.83 -7.32 13.83
N GLU A 212 22.97 -7.62 14.44
CA GLU A 212 23.26 -7.29 15.83
C GLU A 212 23.67 -5.82 15.94
N TRP A 213 23.07 -5.11 16.89
CA TRP A 213 23.23 -3.67 17.02
C TRP A 213 24.11 -3.34 18.21
N ALA A 214 25.15 -2.56 17.96
CA ALA A 214 26.04 -1.97 18.95
C ALA A 214 25.97 -0.43 18.87
N THR A 215 26.52 0.24 19.86
CA THR A 215 26.74 1.70 19.83
C THR A 215 28.04 2.03 19.09
N LEU A 216 28.18 3.26 18.60
CA LEU A 216 29.45 3.70 17.99
C LEU A 216 30.63 3.61 18.97
N ALA A 217 30.40 3.78 20.27
CA ALA A 217 31.45 3.68 21.29
C ALA A 217 32.09 2.28 21.38
N GLU A 218 31.34 1.24 21.00
CA GLU A 218 31.81 -0.15 20.95
C GLU A 218 32.49 -0.48 19.61
N CYS A 219 32.42 0.43 18.63
CA CYS A 219 33.05 0.27 17.32
C CYS A 219 34.45 0.89 17.30
N ARG A 220 35.32 0.35 16.44
CA ARG A 220 36.66 0.89 16.17
C ARG A 220 36.79 1.34 14.72
N LEU A 221 37.63 2.33 14.46
CA LEU A 221 37.99 2.74 13.11
C LEU A 221 39.29 2.06 12.67
N THR A 222 39.30 1.51 11.46
CA THR A 222 40.48 0.93 10.79
C THR A 222 40.74 1.60 9.43
N ASP A 223 41.76 1.15 8.71
CA ASP A 223 42.04 1.59 7.33
C ASP A 223 40.97 1.12 6.31
N ASP A 224 40.19 0.09 6.65
CA ASP A 224 39.06 -0.40 5.85
C ASP A 224 37.70 0.20 6.28
N GLY A 225 37.67 0.82 7.46
CA GLY A 225 36.55 1.64 7.92
C GLY A 225 36.04 1.27 9.30
N ILE A 226 34.71 1.29 9.49
CA ILE A 226 34.11 1.03 10.80
C ILE A 226 34.05 -0.48 11.03
N VAL A 227 34.69 -0.93 12.12
CA VAL A 227 34.62 -2.33 12.56
C VAL A 227 33.75 -2.40 13.82
N THR A 228 32.63 -3.11 13.71
CA THR A 228 31.72 -3.41 14.82
C THR A 228 32.25 -4.59 15.65
N PRO A 229 31.74 -4.81 16.88
CA PRO A 229 32.09 -5.99 17.68
C PRO A 229 31.88 -7.31 16.92
N THR A 230 30.71 -7.48 16.28
CA THR A 230 30.37 -8.68 15.52
C THR A 230 31.31 -8.91 14.32
N LEU A 231 31.79 -7.82 13.69
CA LEU A 231 32.77 -7.92 12.60
C LEU A 231 34.18 -8.22 13.11
N ALA A 232 34.55 -7.74 14.30
CA ALA A 232 35.85 -8.03 14.90
C ALA A 232 36.00 -9.50 15.31
N GLU A 233 34.90 -10.17 15.70
CA GLU A 233 34.89 -11.57 16.12
C GLU A 233 34.96 -12.58 14.95
N LYS A 234 34.66 -12.15 13.72
CA LYS A 234 34.69 -13.00 12.52
C LYS A 234 35.73 -12.49 11.52
N PRO A 235 36.86 -13.17 11.31
CA PRO A 235 37.85 -12.78 10.32
C PRO A 235 37.34 -13.05 8.89
N ASP A 236 37.99 -12.38 7.93
CA ASP A 236 37.57 -12.14 6.54
C ASP A 236 36.74 -13.26 5.89
N PRO A 237 35.59 -12.91 5.26
CA PRO A 237 34.91 -13.86 4.41
C PRO A 237 35.84 -14.22 3.24
N VAL A 238 36.13 -15.52 3.11
CA VAL A 238 36.68 -16.09 1.88
C VAL A 238 35.80 -15.58 0.74
N PRO A 239 36.37 -15.00 -0.35
CA PRO A 239 35.59 -14.58 -1.51
C PRO A 239 34.80 -15.78 -2.00
N VAL A 240 33.50 -15.79 -1.70
CA VAL A 240 32.60 -16.79 -2.28
C VAL A 240 32.48 -16.37 -3.74
N PRO A 241 32.89 -17.19 -4.71
CA PRO A 241 32.66 -16.87 -6.12
C PRO A 241 31.17 -16.57 -6.28
N PRO A 242 30.78 -15.57 -7.08
CA PRO A 242 29.40 -15.11 -7.14
C PRO A 242 28.51 -16.32 -7.35
N ALA A 243 27.70 -16.63 -6.35
CA ALA A 243 26.69 -17.65 -6.48
C ALA A 243 25.80 -17.14 -7.61
N VAL A 244 25.88 -17.79 -8.77
CA VAL A 244 24.94 -17.54 -9.86
C VAL A 244 23.57 -17.69 -9.23
N LEU A 245 22.83 -16.58 -9.14
CA LEU A 245 21.48 -16.57 -8.57
C LEU A 245 20.62 -17.49 -9.43
N VAL A 246 20.44 -18.72 -8.96
CA VAL A 246 19.56 -19.71 -9.57
C VAL A 246 18.24 -19.63 -8.83
N PHE A 247 17.26 -18.94 -9.41
CA PHE A 247 15.93 -18.90 -8.82
C PHE A 247 15.16 -20.15 -9.27
N PRO A 248 14.72 -21.02 -8.34
CA PRO A 248 13.84 -22.11 -8.70
C PRO A 248 12.47 -21.55 -9.09
N LEU A 249 11.99 -21.94 -10.27
CA LEU A 249 10.66 -21.62 -10.75
C LEU A 249 9.73 -22.77 -10.39
N GLN A 250 8.53 -22.44 -9.90
CA GLN A 250 7.52 -23.44 -9.62
C GLN A 250 7.09 -24.12 -10.94
N ALA A 251 7.06 -25.45 -10.97
CA ALA A 251 6.57 -26.18 -12.13
C ALA A 251 5.15 -25.72 -12.49
N GLY A 252 4.91 -25.47 -13.77
CA GLY A 252 3.61 -25.01 -14.26
C GLY A 252 3.31 -23.53 -14.07
N SER A 253 4.22 -22.74 -13.48
CA SER A 253 4.00 -21.30 -13.22
C SER A 253 4.43 -20.38 -14.36
N VAL A 254 5.20 -20.90 -15.32
CA VAL A 254 5.70 -20.14 -16.47
C VAL A 254 5.27 -20.82 -17.75
N ALA A 255 4.65 -20.04 -18.63
CA ALA A 255 4.35 -20.43 -19.99
C ALA A 255 5.12 -19.58 -20.99
N PHE A 256 5.29 -20.09 -22.20
CA PHE A 256 5.97 -19.41 -23.28
C PHE A 256 5.36 -19.76 -24.63
N THR A 257 5.60 -18.89 -25.62
CA THR A 257 5.17 -19.08 -27.01
C THR A 257 6.19 -18.48 -27.98
N GLY A 258 6.06 -18.77 -29.27
CA GLY A 258 6.93 -18.19 -30.30
C GLY A 258 8.36 -18.70 -30.22
N ALA A 259 8.57 -19.89 -29.65
CA ALA A 259 9.89 -20.48 -29.44
C ALA A 259 10.66 -20.65 -30.77
N ALA A 260 11.71 -19.85 -30.94
CA ALA A 260 12.62 -19.93 -32.08
C ALA A 260 13.97 -20.50 -31.62
N GLU A 261 14.37 -21.65 -32.17
CA GLU A 261 15.63 -22.30 -31.80
C GLU A 261 16.83 -21.42 -32.16
N VAL A 262 17.75 -21.26 -31.22
CA VAL A 262 18.99 -20.50 -31.40
C VAL A 262 20.16 -21.47 -31.52
N PRO A 263 20.99 -21.35 -32.57
CA PRO A 263 22.20 -22.16 -32.72
C PRO A 263 23.14 -21.95 -31.52
N SER A 264 23.48 -23.04 -30.83
CA SER A 264 24.43 -23.07 -29.72
C SER A 264 25.77 -23.66 -30.19
N VAL A 265 26.89 -23.04 -29.78
CA VAL A 265 28.26 -23.52 -30.05
C VAL A 265 28.71 -24.56 -28.99
N ARG A 266 27.93 -24.75 -27.90
CA ARG A 266 28.29 -25.65 -26.79
C ARG A 266 27.56 -26.99 -26.90
N THR A 267 28.28 -28.06 -26.61
CA THR A 267 27.86 -29.47 -26.68
C THR A 267 27.17 -29.94 -25.39
N ASP A 268 26.33 -29.12 -24.75
CA ASP A 268 25.45 -29.63 -23.70
C ASP A 268 24.19 -30.24 -24.35
N HIS A 269 23.61 -31.28 -23.74
CA HIS A 269 22.38 -31.93 -24.20
C HIS A 269 21.14 -31.03 -24.03
N THR A 270 21.27 -29.73 -24.33
CA THR A 270 20.27 -28.68 -24.12
C THR A 270 20.07 -27.89 -25.41
N ARG A 271 18.82 -27.75 -25.84
CA ARG A 271 18.43 -26.89 -26.95
C ARG A 271 17.93 -25.55 -26.42
N PHE A 272 18.37 -24.47 -27.04
CA PHE A 272 18.02 -23.11 -26.63
C PHE A 272 17.01 -22.50 -27.58
N TYR A 273 16.02 -21.81 -27.03
CA TYR A 273 14.97 -21.15 -27.75
C TYR A 273 14.85 -19.69 -27.28
N GLU A 274 14.69 -18.74 -28.18
CA GLU A 274 14.20 -17.41 -27.85
C GLU A 274 12.68 -17.44 -27.91
N ALA A 275 12.03 -17.03 -26.83
CA ALA A 275 10.58 -17.09 -26.71
C ALA A 275 10.04 -15.89 -25.92
N ASP A 276 8.78 -15.57 -26.17
CA ASP A 276 8.03 -14.67 -25.28
C ASP A 276 7.47 -15.54 -24.16
N MET A 277 7.84 -15.21 -22.92
CA MET A 277 7.47 -15.95 -21.72
C MET A 277 6.67 -15.10 -20.77
N GLN A 278 5.76 -15.72 -20.03
CA GLN A 278 4.99 -15.06 -18.99
C GLN A 278 4.92 -15.95 -17.76
N PRO A 279 5.49 -15.51 -16.62
CA PRO A 279 5.15 -16.07 -15.31
C PRO A 279 3.73 -15.68 -14.93
N GLU A 280 3.03 -16.55 -14.20
CA GLU A 280 1.68 -16.27 -13.70
C GLU A 280 1.65 -14.97 -12.88
N GLY A 281 0.70 -14.08 -13.18
CA GLY A 281 0.56 -12.77 -12.53
C GLY A 281 1.63 -11.73 -12.88
N SER A 282 2.53 -12.02 -13.84
CA SER A 282 3.57 -11.10 -14.31
C SER A 282 3.34 -10.70 -15.78
N ALA A 283 3.97 -9.61 -16.22
CA ALA A 283 3.93 -9.21 -17.64
C ALA A 283 4.76 -10.16 -18.51
N ALA A 284 4.35 -10.36 -19.77
CA ALA A 284 5.17 -11.09 -20.73
C ALA A 284 6.51 -10.39 -20.98
N THR A 285 7.58 -11.18 -21.09
CA THR A 285 8.94 -10.72 -21.39
C THR A 285 9.62 -11.67 -22.35
N ARG A 286 10.59 -11.16 -23.11
CA ARG A 286 11.44 -11.99 -23.95
C ARG A 286 12.52 -12.67 -23.09
N ALA A 287 12.73 -13.96 -23.30
CA ALA A 287 13.76 -14.72 -22.60
C ALA A 287 14.27 -15.90 -23.43
N ARG A 288 15.42 -16.41 -23.02
CA ARG A 288 16.00 -17.63 -23.55
C ARG A 288 15.56 -18.82 -22.71
N ILE A 289 15.13 -19.90 -23.35
CA ILE A 289 14.69 -21.13 -22.70
C ILE A 289 15.60 -22.26 -23.16
N GLY A 290 16.30 -22.90 -22.23
CA GLY A 290 17.04 -24.14 -22.43
C GLY A 290 16.17 -25.33 -22.05
N LEU A 291 15.86 -26.20 -23.01
CA LEU A 291 15.18 -27.48 -22.78
C LEU A 291 16.13 -28.64 -23.05
N SER A 292 15.95 -29.76 -22.36
CA SER A 292 16.68 -31.00 -22.68
C SER A 292 16.55 -31.37 -24.16
N SER A 293 17.62 -31.85 -24.77
CA SER A 293 17.61 -32.35 -26.16
C SER A 293 16.66 -33.54 -26.36
N GLN A 294 16.27 -34.21 -25.26
CA GLN A 294 15.29 -35.29 -25.26
C GLN A 294 13.83 -34.80 -25.17
N ALA A 295 13.59 -33.55 -24.77
CA ALA A 295 12.25 -32.98 -24.70
C ALA A 295 11.71 -32.70 -26.11
N PRO A 296 10.40 -32.84 -26.40
CA PRO A 296 9.83 -32.47 -27.70
C PRO A 296 10.15 -31.02 -28.09
N VAL A 297 10.36 -30.77 -29.39
CA VAL A 297 10.60 -29.40 -29.89
C VAL A 297 9.32 -28.57 -29.70
N PRO A 298 9.38 -27.44 -28.98
CA PRO A 298 8.20 -26.60 -28.77
C PRO A 298 7.74 -25.96 -30.09
N LEU A 299 6.45 -26.09 -30.38
CA LEU A 299 5.84 -25.51 -31.57
C LEU A 299 5.57 -24.00 -31.39
N PRO A 300 6.07 -23.10 -32.26
CA PRO A 300 5.94 -21.64 -32.06
C PRO A 300 4.51 -21.11 -31.98
N HIS A 301 3.54 -21.87 -32.49
CA HIS A 301 2.13 -21.49 -32.62
C HIS A 301 1.23 -21.99 -31.47
N LEU A 302 1.81 -22.66 -30.47
CA LEU A 302 1.13 -23.13 -29.26
C LEU A 302 1.77 -22.52 -28.01
N ILE A 303 0.97 -22.32 -26.98
CA ILE A 303 1.47 -22.00 -25.64
C ILE A 303 2.04 -23.28 -25.03
N HIS A 304 3.28 -23.22 -24.57
CA HIS A 304 3.94 -24.30 -23.86
C HIS A 304 4.13 -23.91 -22.41
N VAL A 305 3.88 -24.84 -21.50
CA VAL A 305 4.07 -24.66 -20.06
C VAL A 305 5.31 -25.43 -19.65
N LEU A 306 6.20 -24.80 -18.87
CA LEU A 306 7.37 -25.48 -18.31
C LEU A 306 6.93 -26.48 -17.25
N THR A 307 7.20 -27.76 -17.50
CA THR A 307 6.81 -28.88 -16.63
C THR A 307 8.05 -29.53 -16.05
N GLY A 308 8.18 -29.52 -14.72
CA GLY A 308 9.37 -30.00 -14.01
C GLY A 308 10.15 -28.89 -13.32
N PRO A 309 11.28 -29.21 -12.66
CA PRO A 309 12.13 -28.21 -12.03
C PRO A 309 12.71 -27.28 -13.11
N ALA A 310 12.44 -25.98 -12.96
CA ALA A 310 12.96 -24.95 -13.83
C ALA A 310 13.79 -23.95 -13.02
N GLN A 311 14.83 -23.42 -13.64
CA GLN A 311 15.83 -22.58 -12.99
C GLN A 311 16.09 -21.33 -13.82
N LEU A 312 15.97 -20.16 -13.20
CA LEU A 312 16.20 -18.86 -13.82
C LEU A 312 17.64 -18.39 -13.55
N TYR A 313 18.31 -17.96 -14.61
CA TYR A 313 19.68 -17.45 -14.63
C TYR A 313 19.71 -16.05 -15.25
N PRO A 314 20.43 -15.07 -14.67
CA PRO A 314 20.65 -13.77 -15.30
C PRO A 314 21.67 -13.87 -16.44
N LEU A 315 21.42 -13.22 -17.59
CA LEU A 315 22.41 -13.01 -18.66
C LEU A 315 22.86 -11.53 -18.70
N GLU A 316 24.08 -11.28 -19.19
CA GLU A 316 24.77 -9.99 -19.17
C GLU A 316 24.02 -8.84 -19.91
N ASP A 317 23.08 -9.17 -20.82
CA ASP A 317 22.37 -8.22 -21.70
C ASP A 317 20.93 -7.90 -21.28
N ALA A 318 20.56 -8.07 -20.00
CA ALA A 318 19.17 -7.96 -19.51
C ALA A 318 18.20 -9.00 -20.10
N HIS A 319 18.74 -10.06 -20.70
CA HIS A 319 18.01 -11.26 -21.08
C HIS A 319 18.02 -12.25 -19.92
N TRP A 320 16.93 -12.99 -19.74
CA TRP A 320 16.85 -14.08 -18.76
C TRP A 320 17.07 -15.42 -19.45
N LEU A 321 17.78 -16.34 -18.81
CA LEU A 321 17.87 -17.74 -19.24
C LEU A 321 17.08 -18.62 -18.27
N ILE A 322 16.07 -19.34 -18.76
CA ILE A 322 15.41 -20.40 -18.01
C ILE A 322 15.92 -21.75 -18.49
N ARG A 323 16.43 -22.59 -17.60
CA ARG A 323 16.69 -24.01 -17.89
C ARG A 323 15.58 -24.85 -17.29
N ALA A 324 14.99 -25.73 -18.09
CA ALA A 324 13.94 -26.64 -17.66
C ALA A 324 14.11 -28.02 -18.33
N ASP A 325 13.65 -29.06 -17.66
CA ASP A 325 13.77 -30.43 -18.17
C ASP A 325 12.80 -30.71 -19.33
N ALA A 326 11.57 -30.17 -19.24
CA ALA A 326 10.54 -30.39 -20.23
C ALA A 326 9.54 -29.22 -20.31
N ALA A 327 8.80 -29.19 -21.42
CA ALA A 327 7.66 -28.32 -21.62
C ALA A 327 6.52 -29.09 -22.31
N THR A 328 5.28 -28.82 -21.90
CA THR A 328 4.09 -29.45 -22.50
C THR A 328 3.22 -28.40 -23.20
N PRO A 329 2.70 -28.68 -24.40
CA PRO A 329 1.79 -27.78 -25.09
C PRO A 329 0.42 -27.75 -24.39
N LEU A 330 -0.19 -26.56 -24.33
CA LEU A 330 -1.58 -26.41 -23.95
C LEU A 330 -2.50 -26.68 -25.15
N PRO A 331 -3.70 -27.24 -24.92
CA PRO A 331 -4.68 -27.50 -25.98
C PRO A 331 -5.28 -26.22 -26.56
N HIS A 332 -5.27 -25.12 -25.81
CA HIS A 332 -5.82 -23.83 -26.19
C HIS A 332 -4.71 -22.84 -26.52
N ARG A 333 -4.98 -21.95 -27.49
CA ARG A 333 -4.02 -20.90 -27.93
C ARG A 333 -4.04 -19.66 -27.03
N THR A 334 -4.91 -19.64 -26.03
CA THR A 334 -5.00 -18.63 -24.98
C THR A 334 -5.27 -19.35 -23.66
N ASP A 335 -4.72 -18.83 -22.57
CA ASP A 335 -5.00 -19.29 -21.21
C ASP A 335 -5.10 -18.06 -20.31
N PRO A 336 -6.17 -17.90 -19.51
CA PRO A 336 -6.37 -16.74 -18.65
C PRO A 336 -5.25 -16.53 -17.62
N ARG A 337 -4.44 -17.56 -17.31
CA ARG A 337 -3.26 -17.43 -16.45
C ARG A 337 -2.12 -16.64 -17.09
N TRP A 338 -2.07 -16.61 -18.42
CA TRP A 338 -1.03 -15.94 -19.21
C TRP A 338 -1.64 -15.13 -20.35
N PRO A 339 -2.36 -14.04 -20.01
CA PRO A 339 -3.14 -13.27 -20.98
C PRO A 339 -2.30 -12.53 -22.02
N ASP A 340 -1.01 -12.32 -21.76
CA ASP A 340 -0.10 -11.56 -22.63
C ASP A 340 0.66 -12.47 -23.61
N LEU A 341 0.49 -13.80 -23.52
CA LEU A 341 1.06 -14.74 -24.48
C LEU A 341 0.18 -14.82 -25.73
N HIS A 342 0.75 -14.43 -26.87
CA HIS A 342 0.06 -14.44 -28.15
C HIS A 342 0.80 -15.36 -29.14
N PRO A 343 0.38 -16.63 -29.27
CA PRO A 343 1.02 -17.55 -30.19
C PRO A 343 0.89 -17.11 -31.65
N SER A 344 2.00 -17.16 -32.37
CA SER A 344 2.05 -16.92 -33.81
C SER A 344 1.03 -17.80 -34.53
N GLN A 345 0.35 -17.24 -35.54
CA GLN A 345 -0.60 -18.00 -36.36
C GLN A 345 0.11 -19.21 -36.99
N PRO A 346 -0.51 -20.41 -37.06
CA PRO A 346 0.10 -21.54 -37.75
C PRO A 346 0.43 -21.10 -39.18
N PRO A 347 1.58 -21.50 -39.75
CA PRO A 347 1.89 -21.18 -41.13
C PRO A 347 0.80 -21.78 -42.01
N ALA A 348 0.08 -20.91 -42.74
CA ALA A 348 -0.73 -21.36 -43.87
C ALA A 348 0.19 -22.02 -44.90
N PRO A 349 -0.27 -23.03 -45.66
CA PRO A 349 0.54 -23.64 -46.71
C PRO A 349 1.07 -22.55 -47.64
N ALA A 350 2.38 -22.61 -47.89
CA ALA A 350 3.17 -21.52 -48.42
C ALA A 350 2.58 -20.92 -49.72
N VAL A 351 2.30 -19.62 -49.68
CA VAL A 351 2.28 -18.78 -50.87
C VAL A 351 3.30 -17.68 -50.63
N ALA A 352 4.43 -17.79 -51.33
CA ALA A 352 5.51 -16.82 -51.32
C ALA A 352 5.03 -15.46 -51.83
N PHE A 353 5.35 -14.36 -51.16
CA PHE A 353 5.68 -13.06 -51.79
C PHE A 353 6.33 -12.08 -50.79
N ALA A 354 7.64 -11.86 -51.00
CA ALA A 354 8.39 -10.59 -51.04
C ALA A 354 8.46 -9.63 -49.81
N PRO A 355 9.53 -8.80 -49.72
CA PRO A 355 10.13 -8.36 -48.45
C PRO A 355 9.62 -7.04 -47.88
N ASP A 356 9.92 -6.89 -46.58
CA ASP A 356 9.98 -5.71 -45.71
C ASP A 356 9.79 -4.33 -46.35
N ARG A 357 8.79 -3.58 -45.88
CA ARG A 357 8.61 -2.14 -46.14
C ARG A 357 8.23 -1.39 -44.87
N GLY A 358 9.25 -0.77 -44.27
CA GLY A 358 9.18 0.54 -43.63
C GLY A 358 8.20 0.67 -42.47
N ALA A 359 8.52 0.06 -41.33
CA ALA A 359 7.84 0.28 -40.08
C ALA A 359 7.88 1.78 -39.69
N LEU A 360 6.79 2.51 -39.96
CA LEU A 360 6.51 3.73 -39.22
C LEU A 360 6.44 3.37 -37.74
N ASP A 361 7.18 4.08 -36.89
CA ASP A 361 7.17 3.90 -35.45
C ASP A 361 5.72 3.99 -34.92
N GLU A 362 5.16 2.82 -34.60
CA GLU A 362 3.77 2.65 -34.15
C GLU A 362 3.52 3.44 -32.88
N GLN A 363 4.49 3.51 -31.96
CA GLN A 363 4.37 4.25 -30.72
C GLN A 363 4.30 5.76 -30.97
N ARG A 364 5.11 6.27 -31.89
CA ARG A 364 5.06 7.68 -32.30
C ARG A 364 3.72 8.01 -32.98
N THR A 365 3.22 7.11 -33.84
CA THR A 365 1.94 7.27 -34.53
C THR A 365 0.77 7.34 -33.54
N VAL A 366 0.71 6.41 -32.58
CA VAL A 366 -0.32 6.37 -31.53
C VAL A 366 -0.29 7.63 -30.65
N ARG A 367 0.90 8.15 -30.30
CA ARG A 367 1.03 9.41 -29.53
C ARG A 367 0.45 10.60 -30.28
N VAL A 368 0.71 10.71 -31.57
CA VAL A 368 0.15 11.78 -32.41
C VAL A 368 -1.37 11.65 -32.50
N PHE A 369 -1.89 10.44 -32.71
CA PHE A 369 -3.33 10.19 -32.80
C PHE A 369 -4.06 10.55 -31.50
N ARG A 370 -3.56 10.13 -30.34
CA ARG A 370 -4.12 10.49 -29.01
C ARG A 370 -4.22 12.01 -28.82
N ARG A 371 -3.18 12.76 -29.23
CA ARG A 371 -3.17 14.23 -29.12
C ARG A 371 -4.25 14.88 -29.99
N ILE A 372 -4.38 14.46 -31.24
CA ILE A 372 -5.36 15.01 -32.19
C ILE A 372 -6.79 14.65 -31.77
N LEU A 373 -7.04 13.37 -31.46
CA LEU A 373 -8.37 12.90 -31.07
C LEU A 373 -8.79 13.45 -29.70
N GLY A 374 -7.85 13.63 -28.76
CA GLY A 374 -8.12 14.32 -27.50
C GLY A 374 -8.54 15.78 -27.70
N LYS A 375 -7.95 16.50 -28.66
CA LYS A 375 -8.37 17.87 -29.02
C LYS A 375 -9.75 17.86 -29.68
N ALA A 376 -9.99 16.95 -30.61
CA ALA A 376 -11.28 16.80 -31.29
C ALA A 376 -12.41 16.46 -30.30
N HIS A 377 -12.14 15.56 -29.34
CA HIS A 377 -13.09 15.19 -28.30
C HIS A 377 -13.49 16.39 -27.43
N ARG A 378 -12.53 17.21 -26.98
CA ARG A 378 -12.81 18.43 -26.20
C ARG A 378 -13.62 19.47 -26.97
N GLN A 379 -13.42 19.54 -28.28
CA GLN A 379 -14.12 20.48 -29.17
C GLN A 379 -15.45 19.92 -29.70
N GLY A 380 -15.81 18.68 -29.35
CA GLY A 380 -17.00 18.01 -29.88
C GLY A 380 -16.96 17.72 -31.38
N ARG A 381 -15.76 17.71 -31.99
CA ARG A 381 -15.56 17.54 -33.45
C ARG A 381 -15.22 16.08 -33.79
N PHE A 382 -15.57 15.69 -35.01
CA PHE A 382 -15.13 14.42 -35.62
C PHE A 382 -13.92 14.67 -36.53
N VAL A 383 -13.05 13.66 -36.65
CA VAL A 383 -11.86 13.66 -37.52
C VAL A 383 -11.96 12.46 -38.44
N THR A 384 -11.66 12.61 -39.74
CA THR A 384 -11.64 11.45 -40.63
C THR A 384 -10.33 10.68 -40.52
N TRP A 385 -10.34 9.40 -40.87
CA TRP A 385 -9.12 8.58 -40.91
C TRP A 385 -8.02 9.21 -41.77
N GLU A 386 -8.39 9.78 -42.91
CA GLU A 386 -7.47 10.40 -43.86
C GLU A 386 -6.83 11.66 -43.28
N GLN A 387 -7.60 12.47 -42.53
CA GLN A 387 -7.07 13.60 -41.78
C GLN A 387 -6.11 13.15 -40.69
N LEU A 388 -6.46 12.08 -39.96
CA LEU A 388 -5.65 11.54 -38.88
C LEU A 388 -4.28 11.03 -39.36
N VAL A 389 -4.28 10.30 -40.48
CA VAL A 389 -3.08 9.82 -41.16
C VAL A 389 -2.25 10.96 -41.75
N GLY A 390 -2.90 12.01 -42.28
CA GLY A 390 -2.21 13.21 -42.75
C GLY A 390 -1.36 13.91 -41.68
N PHE A 391 -1.75 13.85 -40.40
CA PHE A 391 -0.97 14.43 -39.29
C PHE A 391 0.34 13.71 -38.99
N VAL A 392 0.53 12.48 -39.47
CA VAL A 392 1.79 11.72 -39.35
C VAL A 392 2.58 11.71 -40.65
N GLY A 393 2.15 12.48 -41.66
CA GLY A 393 2.85 12.61 -42.95
C GLY A 393 2.78 11.37 -43.85
N ALA A 394 1.87 10.44 -43.55
CA ALA A 394 1.65 9.23 -44.33
C ALA A 394 0.40 9.36 -45.20
N ARG A 395 0.23 8.45 -46.17
CA ARG A 395 -0.95 8.40 -47.04
C ARG A 395 -1.92 7.34 -46.50
N PRO A 396 -3.24 7.53 -46.63
CA PRO A 396 -4.20 6.53 -46.17
C PRO A 396 -4.02 5.14 -46.81
N ALA A 397 -3.50 5.09 -48.04
CA ALA A 397 -3.17 3.86 -48.77
C ALA A 397 -1.98 3.09 -48.16
N ASP A 398 -1.19 3.74 -47.30
CA ASP A 398 -0.05 3.11 -46.61
C ASP A 398 -0.52 2.24 -45.42
N PHE A 399 -1.82 2.27 -45.07
CA PHE A 399 -2.39 1.52 -43.96
C PHE A 399 -3.48 0.57 -44.45
N THR A 400 -3.38 -0.70 -44.07
CA THR A 400 -4.46 -1.65 -44.29
C THR A 400 -5.63 -1.39 -43.34
N ALA A 401 -6.79 -2.01 -43.61
CA ALA A 401 -7.92 -1.96 -42.68
C ALA A 401 -7.57 -2.54 -41.30
N ALA A 402 -6.68 -3.53 -41.25
CA ALA A 402 -6.18 -4.14 -40.02
C ALA A 402 -5.24 -3.19 -39.26
N ASP A 403 -4.34 -2.48 -39.96
CA ASP A 403 -3.47 -1.47 -39.34
C ASP A 403 -4.27 -0.34 -38.70
N ARG A 404 -5.34 0.10 -39.37
CA ARG A 404 -6.26 1.11 -38.84
C ARG A 404 -6.89 0.67 -37.51
N VAL A 405 -7.39 -0.57 -37.44
CA VAL A 405 -7.99 -1.10 -36.21
C VAL A 405 -6.92 -1.23 -35.12
N ARG A 406 -5.76 -1.80 -35.42
CA ARG A 406 -4.64 -1.95 -34.48
C ARG A 406 -4.22 -0.62 -33.86
N LEU A 407 -4.01 0.41 -34.68
CA LEU A 407 -3.62 1.75 -34.22
C LEU A 407 -4.69 2.41 -33.34
N LEU A 408 -5.98 2.24 -33.67
CA LEU A 408 -7.08 2.80 -32.89
C LEU A 408 -7.34 2.06 -31.57
N VAL A 409 -7.12 0.74 -31.54
CA VAL A 409 -7.09 -0.04 -30.30
C VAL A 409 -5.96 0.46 -29.39
N ALA A 410 -4.75 0.62 -29.94
CA ALA A 410 -3.62 1.15 -29.19
C ALA A 410 -3.86 2.58 -28.68
N VAL A 411 -4.62 3.42 -29.40
CA VAL A 411 -5.00 4.76 -28.94
C VAL A 411 -5.82 4.73 -27.65
N ASP A 412 -6.77 3.80 -27.53
CA ASP A 412 -7.72 3.73 -26.41
C ASP A 412 -7.25 2.81 -25.26
N ALA A 413 -6.22 1.99 -25.47
CA ALA A 413 -5.63 1.14 -24.45
C ALA A 413 -4.64 1.90 -23.51
N PRO A 414 -4.62 1.60 -22.19
CA PRO A 414 -5.53 0.72 -21.46
C PRO A 414 -6.86 1.40 -21.11
N LEU A 415 -7.95 0.62 -21.11
CA LEU A 415 -9.25 1.06 -20.62
C LEU A 415 -9.16 1.36 -19.11
N THR A 416 -9.37 2.62 -18.74
CA THR A 416 -9.39 3.06 -17.34
C THR A 416 -10.71 3.76 -17.08
N SER A 417 -11.35 3.44 -15.95
CA SER A 417 -12.66 3.99 -15.59
C SER A 417 -12.64 5.53 -15.64
N GLY A 418 -13.60 6.12 -16.34
CA GLY A 418 -13.73 7.58 -16.52
C GLY A 418 -12.99 8.19 -17.71
N LYS A 419 -12.20 7.44 -18.49
CA LYS A 419 -11.58 7.97 -19.72
C LYS A 419 -12.47 7.76 -20.96
N PRO A 420 -12.59 8.77 -21.84
CA PRO A 420 -13.41 8.64 -23.05
C PRO A 420 -12.70 7.82 -24.13
N LEU A 421 -13.46 7.01 -24.87
CA LEU A 421 -12.99 6.33 -26.08
C LEU A 421 -12.75 7.37 -27.19
N LEU A 422 -11.49 7.62 -27.50
CA LEU A 422 -11.08 8.63 -28.47
C LEU A 422 -11.32 8.14 -29.91
N SER A 423 -11.22 6.83 -30.16
CA SER A 423 -11.52 6.22 -31.46
C SER A 423 -12.98 6.47 -31.91
N ALA A 424 -13.90 6.71 -30.98
CA ALA A 424 -15.30 7.04 -31.27
C ALA A 424 -15.46 8.37 -32.04
N ARG A 425 -14.43 9.24 -32.04
CA ARG A 425 -14.39 10.50 -32.80
C ARG A 425 -13.88 10.33 -34.23
N VAL A 426 -13.46 9.13 -34.63
CA VAL A 426 -12.94 8.86 -35.97
C VAL A 426 -14.07 8.48 -36.93
N LYS A 427 -14.00 8.98 -38.17
CA LYS A 427 -14.94 8.67 -39.28
C LYS A 427 -14.21 8.19 -40.53
N SER A 428 -14.89 7.44 -41.38
CA SER A 428 -14.44 7.19 -42.76
C SER A 428 -14.81 8.37 -43.66
N SER A 429 -14.00 8.67 -44.66
CA SER A 429 -14.38 9.62 -45.71
C SER A 429 -15.69 9.15 -46.40
N GLY A 430 -16.64 10.07 -46.56
CA GLY A 430 -17.95 9.79 -47.18
C GLY A 430 -19.10 9.45 -46.22
N GLN A 431 -18.85 9.33 -44.90
CA GLN A 431 -19.92 9.12 -43.93
C GLN A 431 -20.58 10.44 -43.51
N VAL A 432 -21.91 10.51 -43.50
CA VAL A 432 -22.67 11.68 -43.01
C VAL A 432 -22.26 11.98 -41.56
N LEU A 433 -21.80 13.22 -41.33
CA LEU A 433 -21.37 13.72 -40.03
C LEU A 433 -22.58 13.90 -39.10
N GLY A 434 -23.03 12.82 -38.48
CA GLY A 434 -24.02 12.88 -37.39
C GLY A 434 -25.09 11.81 -37.48
N GLY A 435 -24.80 10.61 -36.96
CA GLY A 435 -25.86 9.61 -36.74
C GLY A 435 -25.38 8.24 -36.27
N HIS A 436 -24.24 7.75 -36.79
CA HIS A 436 -23.80 6.37 -36.55
C HIS A 436 -22.28 6.26 -36.36
N PRO A 437 -21.76 5.27 -35.60
CA PRO A 437 -20.33 4.98 -35.51
C PRO A 437 -19.69 4.66 -36.86
N ALA A 438 -18.37 4.75 -36.95
CA ALA A 438 -17.66 4.25 -38.13
C ALA A 438 -17.77 2.71 -38.20
N PRO A 439 -17.77 2.09 -39.39
CA PRO A 439 -17.93 0.63 -39.52
C PRO A 439 -16.88 -0.17 -38.74
N PHE A 440 -15.65 0.31 -38.72
CA PHE A 440 -14.53 -0.31 -37.99
C PHE A 440 -14.58 -0.10 -36.46
N PHE A 441 -15.53 0.68 -35.94
CA PHE A 441 -15.60 0.95 -34.50
C PHE A 441 -15.97 -0.31 -33.70
N ALA A 442 -16.75 -1.22 -34.27
CA ALA A 442 -17.03 -2.53 -33.67
C ALA A 442 -15.74 -3.36 -33.53
N ASP A 443 -14.92 -3.39 -34.57
CA ASP A 443 -13.63 -4.10 -34.57
C ASP A 443 -12.65 -3.51 -33.54
N VAL A 444 -12.69 -2.19 -33.33
CA VAL A 444 -11.89 -1.52 -32.28
C VAL A 444 -12.38 -1.92 -30.87
N LEU A 445 -13.68 -2.01 -30.64
CA LEU A 445 -14.21 -2.48 -29.35
C LEU A 445 -13.84 -3.94 -29.09
N ALA A 446 -13.92 -4.79 -30.11
CA ALA A 446 -13.49 -6.18 -30.03
C ALA A 446 -11.99 -6.29 -29.69
N GLY A 447 -11.15 -5.46 -30.34
CA GLY A 447 -9.72 -5.38 -30.05
C GLY A 447 -9.38 -4.81 -28.66
N LEU A 448 -10.30 -4.08 -28.02
CA LEU A 448 -10.19 -3.61 -26.64
C LEU A 448 -10.72 -4.61 -25.61
N GLY A 449 -11.10 -5.82 -26.03
CA GLY A 449 -11.57 -6.89 -25.15
C GLY A 449 -13.06 -6.84 -24.82
N TRP A 450 -13.87 -6.12 -25.60
CA TRP A 450 -15.33 -6.18 -25.48
C TRP A 450 -15.84 -7.41 -26.24
N ASP A 451 -16.90 -8.05 -25.75
CA ASP A 451 -17.42 -9.32 -26.29
C ASP A 451 -17.54 -9.32 -27.83
N ALA A 452 -17.19 -10.44 -28.47
CA ALA A 452 -17.18 -10.54 -29.93
C ALA A 452 -18.60 -10.45 -30.57
N GLU A 453 -19.67 -10.57 -29.78
CA GLU A 453 -21.07 -10.54 -30.23
C GLU A 453 -21.78 -9.20 -29.92
N LEU A 454 -21.10 -8.07 -30.08
CA LEU A 454 -21.75 -6.77 -29.92
C LEU A 454 -22.76 -6.51 -31.04
N THR A 455 -24.06 -6.49 -30.69
CA THR A 455 -25.10 -6.10 -31.65
C THR A 455 -24.91 -4.64 -32.11
N PRO A 456 -25.31 -4.28 -33.35
CA PRO A 456 -25.20 -2.91 -33.86
C PRO A 456 -25.86 -1.85 -32.96
N ALA A 457 -26.93 -2.22 -32.24
CA ALA A 457 -27.60 -1.36 -31.28
C ALA A 457 -26.73 -1.05 -30.05
N VAL A 458 -26.01 -2.04 -29.54
CA VAL A 458 -25.08 -1.88 -28.40
C VAL A 458 -23.87 -1.03 -28.81
N VAL A 459 -23.28 -1.30 -29.99
CA VAL A 459 -22.18 -0.50 -30.55
C VAL A 459 -22.60 0.97 -30.71
N HIS A 460 -23.83 1.22 -31.19
CA HIS A 460 -24.38 2.57 -31.30
C HIS A 460 -24.56 3.25 -29.94
N GLY A 461 -25.03 2.52 -28.93
CA GLY A 461 -25.18 3.02 -27.56
C GLY A 461 -23.85 3.42 -26.93
N ILE A 462 -22.81 2.60 -27.09
CA ILE A 462 -21.45 2.88 -26.61
C ILE A 462 -20.89 4.11 -27.31
N TRP A 463 -20.99 4.16 -28.64
CA TRP A 463 -20.54 5.28 -29.44
C TRP A 463 -21.23 6.60 -29.03
N ARG A 464 -22.55 6.57 -28.79
CA ARG A 464 -23.32 7.74 -28.35
C ARG A 464 -22.87 8.26 -26.99
N ARG A 465 -22.56 7.37 -26.03
CA ARG A 465 -22.02 7.75 -24.72
C ARG A 465 -20.62 8.35 -24.85
N ALA A 466 -19.74 7.73 -25.64
CA ALA A 466 -18.38 8.20 -25.87
C ALA A 466 -18.30 9.54 -26.64
N THR A 467 -19.33 9.85 -27.42
CA THR A 467 -19.41 11.09 -28.22
C THR A 467 -20.30 12.18 -27.62
N ALA A 468 -20.99 11.90 -26.51
CA ALA A 468 -21.84 12.85 -25.82
C ALA A 468 -21.05 14.12 -25.42
N PRO A 469 -21.66 15.32 -25.48
CA PRO A 469 -21.04 16.52 -24.93
C PRO A 469 -20.75 16.32 -23.44
N VAL A 470 -19.58 16.79 -22.97
CA VAL A 470 -19.13 16.66 -21.57
C VAL A 470 -20.18 17.19 -20.56
N GLN A 471 -21.05 18.11 -20.98
CA GLN A 471 -22.16 18.64 -20.18
C GLN A 471 -23.33 17.64 -19.99
N ARG A 472 -23.57 16.72 -20.93
CA ARG A 472 -24.68 15.74 -20.87
C ARG A 472 -24.29 14.44 -20.14
N ALA A 473 -22.98 14.16 -20.03
CA ALA A 473 -22.45 13.07 -19.20
C ALA A 473 -22.70 13.31 -17.70
N LYS A 474 -22.73 14.58 -17.26
CA LYS A 474 -23.19 14.95 -15.91
C LYS A 474 -24.66 14.62 -15.67
N SER A 475 -25.51 14.71 -16.69
CA SER A 475 -26.95 14.42 -16.59
C SER A 475 -27.29 12.93 -16.64
N LEU A 476 -26.40 12.08 -17.19
CA LEU A 476 -26.58 10.62 -17.21
C LEU A 476 -26.08 9.95 -15.93
N HIS A 477 -25.16 10.59 -15.19
CA HIS A 477 -24.79 10.19 -13.82
C HIS A 477 -25.97 10.28 -12.83
N VAL A 478 -26.99 11.08 -13.14
CA VAL A 478 -28.25 11.19 -12.37
C VAL A 478 -29.08 9.89 -12.43
N VAL A 479 -28.82 9.00 -13.40
CA VAL A 479 -29.52 7.70 -13.47
C VAL A 479 -28.88 6.67 -12.53
N GLU A 480 -27.59 6.80 -12.20
CA GLU A 480 -26.92 6.00 -11.15
C GLU A 480 -27.22 6.50 -9.72
N GLU A 481 -27.77 7.72 -9.55
CA GLU A 481 -28.09 8.32 -8.23
C GLU A 481 -29.15 7.56 -7.40
N ARG A 482 -29.82 6.53 -7.94
CA ARG A 482 -30.96 5.86 -7.26
C ARG A 482 -30.66 4.51 -6.60
N ALA A 483 -29.43 3.97 -6.70
CA ALA A 483 -29.12 2.64 -6.18
C ALA A 483 -29.26 2.50 -4.64
N TRP A 484 -29.09 3.57 -3.87
CA TRP A 484 -29.28 3.57 -2.40
C TRP A 484 -30.74 3.77 -1.96
N GLN A 485 -31.67 4.07 -2.89
CA GLN A 485 -33.09 4.25 -2.56
C GLN A 485 -33.79 2.92 -2.29
N GLU A 486 -33.26 1.80 -2.79
CA GLU A 486 -33.88 0.47 -2.62
C GLU A 486 -33.77 -0.05 -1.17
N ASP A 487 -32.86 0.50 -0.34
CA ASP A 487 -32.74 0.13 1.09
C ASP A 487 -32.40 1.34 2.00
N GLU A 488 -33.25 2.38 1.95
CA GLU A 488 -33.14 3.58 2.79
C GLU A 488 -33.16 3.24 4.29
N ALA A 489 -33.92 2.20 4.69
CA ALA A 489 -34.04 1.78 6.08
C ALA A 489 -32.73 1.23 6.65
N TRP A 490 -32.03 0.38 5.88
CA TRP A 490 -30.70 -0.11 6.24
C TRP A 490 -29.70 1.04 6.35
N LEU A 491 -29.70 1.97 5.39
CA LEU A 491 -28.79 3.10 5.40
C LEU A 491 -29.01 3.98 6.63
N VAL A 492 -30.26 4.33 6.94
CA VAL A 492 -30.63 5.11 8.13
C VAL A 492 -30.18 4.42 9.41
N SER A 493 -30.31 3.09 9.51
CA SER A 493 -29.84 2.31 10.65
C SER A 493 -28.32 2.40 10.84
N ARG A 494 -27.55 2.28 9.76
CA ARG A 494 -26.08 2.40 9.77
C ARG A 494 -25.61 3.81 10.09
N LEU A 495 -26.26 4.83 9.53
CA LEU A 495 -25.97 6.23 9.86
C LEU A 495 -26.21 6.51 11.35
N ARG A 496 -27.32 5.98 11.91
CA ARG A 496 -27.65 6.10 13.33
C ARG A 496 -26.62 5.41 14.23
N GLU A 497 -26.21 4.19 13.90
CA GLU A 497 -25.15 3.45 14.61
C GLU A 497 -23.84 4.25 14.64
N HIS A 498 -23.47 4.84 13.51
CA HIS A 498 -22.24 5.63 13.42
C HIS A 498 -22.31 6.92 14.23
N LEU A 499 -23.45 7.62 14.19
CA LEU A 499 -23.66 8.83 14.99
C LEU A 499 -23.69 8.54 16.49
N HIS A 500 -24.15 7.35 16.91
CA HIS A 500 -23.99 6.89 18.29
C HIS A 500 -22.52 6.74 18.71
N LEU A 501 -21.67 6.17 17.84
CA LEU A 501 -20.24 6.04 18.12
C LEU A 501 -19.56 7.42 18.24
N VAL A 502 -19.90 8.34 17.35
CA VAL A 502 -19.42 9.73 17.38
C VAL A 502 -19.88 10.42 18.67
N ALA A 503 -21.13 10.22 19.08
CA ALA A 503 -21.68 10.73 20.33
C ALA A 503 -20.96 10.17 21.58
N ASN A 504 -20.66 8.87 21.60
CA ASN A 504 -19.90 8.23 22.70
C ASN A 504 -18.49 8.80 22.83
N GLY A 505 -17.85 9.16 21.71
CA GLY A 505 -16.54 9.82 21.68
C GLY A 505 -16.57 11.34 21.89
N ARG A 506 -17.77 11.93 22.12
CA ARG A 506 -18.00 13.39 22.15
C ARG A 506 -17.46 14.13 20.92
N GLY A 507 -17.46 13.47 19.77
CA GLY A 507 -16.93 13.98 18.52
C GLY A 507 -17.97 14.70 17.67
N LEU A 508 -17.51 15.21 16.52
CA LEU A 508 -18.32 15.69 15.41
C LEU A 508 -17.87 14.98 14.13
N VAL A 509 -18.82 14.62 13.26
CA VAL A 509 -18.54 13.93 12.00
C VAL A 509 -18.99 14.75 10.80
N LYS A 510 -18.21 14.77 9.72
CA LYS A 510 -18.62 15.41 8.46
C LYS A 510 -19.63 14.51 7.75
N TRP A 511 -20.62 15.11 7.10
CA TRP A 511 -21.55 14.37 6.24
C TRP A 511 -20.83 13.48 5.20
N ASN A 512 -19.81 14.00 4.53
CA ASN A 512 -19.07 13.23 3.52
C ASN A 512 -18.34 12.02 4.14
N THR A 513 -17.77 12.18 5.34
CA THR A 513 -17.13 11.08 6.07
C THR A 513 -18.14 10.03 6.51
N LEU A 514 -19.36 10.45 6.85
CA LEU A 514 -20.45 9.56 7.23
C LEU A 514 -20.89 8.68 6.06
N LEU A 515 -20.98 9.24 4.83
CA LEU A 515 -21.31 8.49 3.61
C LEU A 515 -20.17 7.60 3.10
N GLN A 516 -18.93 8.12 3.09
CA GLN A 516 -17.76 7.35 2.65
C GLN A 516 -17.53 6.07 3.46
N ARG A 517 -17.84 6.09 4.77
CA ARG A 517 -17.76 4.90 5.63
C ARG A 517 -18.80 3.83 5.29
N GLN A 518 -19.84 4.17 4.54
CA GLN A 518 -20.84 3.24 4.01
C GLN A 518 -20.59 2.90 2.53
N ASN A 519 -19.41 3.25 2.00
CA ASN A 519 -19.06 3.13 0.57
C ASN A 519 -20.03 3.89 -0.37
N ILE A 520 -20.62 4.99 0.11
CA ILE A 520 -21.49 5.86 -0.69
C ILE A 520 -20.71 7.09 -1.12
N ASP A 521 -20.72 7.38 -2.42
CA ASP A 521 -20.13 8.60 -2.97
C ASP A 521 -20.89 9.83 -2.45
N PRO A 522 -20.24 10.80 -1.77
CA PRO A 522 -20.92 12.00 -1.29
C PRO A 522 -21.61 12.83 -2.37
N SER A 523 -21.19 12.69 -3.64
CA SER A 523 -21.78 13.38 -4.78
C SER A 523 -23.09 12.74 -5.27
N SER A 524 -23.41 11.52 -4.83
CA SER A 524 -24.64 10.81 -5.24
C SER A 524 -25.85 11.10 -4.34
N VAL A 525 -25.68 11.84 -3.25
CA VAL A 525 -26.75 12.20 -2.32
C VAL A 525 -27.04 13.68 -2.42
N SER A 526 -28.24 14.02 -2.93
CA SER A 526 -28.65 15.41 -3.10
C SER A 526 -28.79 16.12 -1.74
N PRO A 527 -28.72 17.47 -1.69
CA PRO A 527 -28.96 18.22 -0.46
C PRO A 527 -30.32 17.91 0.19
N VAL A 528 -31.34 17.62 -0.63
CA VAL A 528 -32.69 17.26 -0.18
C VAL A 528 -32.71 15.86 0.44
N ASP A 529 -32.07 14.87 -0.21
CA ASP A 529 -31.96 13.51 0.32
C ASP A 529 -31.12 13.46 1.60
N ARG A 530 -30.10 14.31 1.72
CA ARG A 530 -29.34 14.48 2.96
C ARG A 530 -30.23 14.88 4.13
N VAL A 531 -31.11 15.86 3.94
CA VAL A 531 -32.05 16.29 4.99
C VAL A 531 -33.04 15.18 5.31
N ARG A 532 -33.56 14.49 4.29
CA ARG A 532 -34.47 13.34 4.46
C ARG A 532 -33.84 12.23 5.29
N LEU A 533 -32.61 11.82 4.97
CA LEU A 533 -31.88 10.75 5.66
C LEU A 533 -31.55 11.13 7.11
N LEU A 534 -31.10 12.37 7.34
CA LEU A 534 -30.81 12.85 8.70
C LEU A 534 -32.08 12.97 9.56
N ALA A 535 -33.19 13.42 8.98
CA ALA A 535 -34.47 13.40 9.67
C ALA A 535 -34.95 11.96 9.94
N ALA A 536 -34.74 11.02 9.01
CA ALA A 536 -35.06 9.61 9.23
C ALA A 536 -34.21 8.99 10.36
N VAL A 537 -32.93 9.37 10.48
CA VAL A 537 -32.06 8.97 11.60
C VAL A 537 -32.65 9.39 12.94
N ASP A 538 -33.27 10.55 13.03
CA ASP A 538 -33.83 11.09 14.26
C ASP A 538 -35.29 10.69 14.52
N LYS A 539 -35.92 9.97 13.58
CA LYS A 539 -37.29 9.44 13.73
C LYS A 539 -37.35 8.10 14.49
N PRO A 540 -38.35 7.88 15.36
CA PRO A 540 -39.37 8.85 15.75
C PRO A 540 -38.82 9.89 16.74
N TYR A 541 -39.14 11.16 16.47
CA TYR A 541 -38.79 12.29 17.34
C TYR A 541 -39.86 12.44 18.44
N GLU A 542 -39.39 12.60 19.67
CA GLU A 542 -40.21 12.89 20.84
C GLU A 542 -39.54 14.02 21.64
N PRO A 543 -40.29 14.96 22.24
CA PRO A 543 -39.73 16.00 23.08
C PRO A 543 -38.84 15.41 24.19
N GLY A 544 -37.56 15.81 24.22
CA GLY A 544 -36.57 15.33 25.19
C GLY A 544 -35.71 14.15 24.71
N ARG A 545 -36.02 13.53 23.56
CA ARG A 545 -35.15 12.54 22.91
C ARG A 545 -33.99 13.25 22.19
N PRO A 546 -32.75 12.73 22.29
CA PRO A 546 -31.60 13.36 21.64
C PRO A 546 -31.71 13.30 20.10
N VAL A 547 -31.48 14.45 19.46
CA VAL A 547 -31.40 14.59 18.00
C VAL A 547 -29.95 14.32 17.54
N TYR A 548 -29.68 13.13 17.02
CA TYR A 548 -28.35 12.66 16.61
C TYR A 548 -27.79 13.39 15.38
N SER A 549 -28.62 13.96 14.51
CA SER A 549 -28.12 14.83 13.44
C SER A 549 -27.35 16.06 13.96
N SER A 550 -27.50 16.43 15.23
CA SER A 550 -26.73 17.51 15.86
C SER A 550 -25.22 17.25 15.97
N VAL A 551 -24.75 15.99 15.86
CA VAL A 551 -23.30 15.70 15.84
C VAL A 551 -22.69 15.70 14.43
N VAL A 552 -23.50 16.02 13.41
CA VAL A 552 -23.04 16.19 12.03
C VAL A 552 -22.62 17.65 11.80
N ARG A 553 -21.45 17.86 11.19
CA ARG A 553 -20.91 19.21 10.88
C ARG A 553 -20.78 19.46 9.37
N ALA A 554 -20.74 20.74 9.02
CA ALA A 554 -20.34 21.22 7.69
C ALA A 554 -18.84 20.99 7.44
N ASN A 555 -18.42 21.05 6.17
CA ASN A 555 -17.06 20.69 5.74
C ASN A 555 -15.98 21.71 6.18
N ASP A 556 -16.36 22.93 6.57
CA ASP A 556 -15.50 24.11 6.63
C ASP A 556 -15.39 24.79 8.01
N ARG A 557 -16.27 24.51 8.99
CA ARG A 557 -16.22 25.12 10.35
C ARG A 557 -16.70 24.18 11.46
N ASN A 558 -16.10 24.30 12.65
CA ASN A 558 -16.35 23.41 13.80
C ASN A 558 -17.41 23.93 14.79
N ASP A 559 -17.66 25.24 14.83
CA ASP A 559 -18.40 25.87 15.94
C ASP A 559 -19.74 26.51 15.53
N ILE A 560 -20.17 26.33 14.28
CA ILE A 560 -21.42 26.90 13.75
C ILE A 560 -22.36 25.75 13.33
N PRO A 561 -23.67 25.81 13.64
CA PRO A 561 -24.62 24.81 13.18
C PRO A 561 -24.63 24.76 11.64
N PRO A 562 -24.62 23.56 11.03
CA PRO A 562 -24.68 23.48 9.59
C PRO A 562 -26.03 24.00 9.06
N PRO A 563 -26.09 24.63 7.88
CA PRO A 563 -27.33 25.20 7.34
C PRO A 563 -28.48 24.19 7.25
N PHE A 564 -28.17 22.94 6.89
CA PHE A 564 -29.15 21.86 6.78
C PHE A 564 -29.73 21.42 8.14
N PHE A 565 -29.13 21.78 9.28
CA PHE A 565 -29.64 21.38 10.59
C PHE A 565 -31.01 22.00 10.88
N ARG A 566 -31.23 23.26 10.43
CA ARG A 566 -32.55 23.90 10.52
C ARG A 566 -33.60 23.10 9.75
N GLU A 567 -33.28 22.73 8.52
CA GLU A 567 -34.16 21.96 7.65
C GLU A 567 -34.51 20.59 8.25
N VAL A 568 -33.56 19.94 8.95
CA VAL A 568 -33.83 18.70 9.68
C VAL A 568 -34.78 18.92 10.84
N LEU A 569 -34.60 19.98 11.64
CA LEU A 569 -35.52 20.31 12.74
C LEU A 569 -36.93 20.60 12.25
N ASP A 570 -37.06 21.29 11.11
CA ASP A 570 -38.35 21.57 10.47
C ASP A 570 -39.06 20.27 10.03
N VAL A 571 -38.32 19.33 9.43
CA VAL A 571 -38.88 18.01 9.02
C VAL A 571 -39.23 17.12 10.22
N LEU A 572 -38.54 17.27 11.34
CA LEU A 572 -38.83 16.55 12.58
C LEU A 572 -40.00 17.14 13.38
N GLY A 573 -40.46 18.35 13.04
CA GLY A 573 -41.46 19.08 13.83
C GLY A 573 -40.93 19.44 15.22
N TRP A 574 -39.64 19.75 15.33
CA TRP A 574 -38.99 20.01 16.62
C TRP A 574 -39.65 21.19 17.34
N GLN A 575 -40.12 20.95 18.56
CA GLN A 575 -40.77 21.97 19.37
C GLN A 575 -39.72 22.78 20.11
N ARG A 576 -39.64 24.06 19.75
CA ARG A 576 -38.67 25.01 20.31
C ARG A 576 -38.96 25.29 21.78
N PRO A 577 -38.03 24.97 22.71
CA PRO A 577 -38.14 25.38 24.11
C PRO A 577 -38.15 26.91 24.26
N GLU A 578 -38.86 27.43 25.26
CA GLU A 578 -39.03 28.87 25.48
C GLU A 578 -37.71 29.62 25.73
N ASP A 579 -36.68 28.95 26.23
CA ASP A 579 -35.35 29.47 26.58
C ASP A 579 -34.33 29.42 25.43
N VAL A 580 -34.65 28.79 24.31
CA VAL A 580 -33.73 28.60 23.17
C VAL A 580 -34.12 29.54 22.04
N HIS A 581 -33.36 30.64 21.86
CA HIS A 581 -33.72 31.65 20.86
C HIS A 581 -32.97 31.61 19.53
N THR A 582 -31.88 30.86 19.44
CA THR A 582 -31.04 30.79 18.23
C THR A 582 -30.84 29.35 17.77
N LEU A 583 -30.60 29.17 16.46
CA LEU A 583 -30.26 27.85 15.88
C LEU A 583 -28.99 27.27 16.51
N GLU A 584 -28.05 28.13 16.88
CA GLU A 584 -26.81 27.73 17.56
C GLU A 584 -27.08 27.22 18.98
N ALA A 585 -27.95 27.89 19.73
CA ALA A 585 -28.37 27.41 21.05
C ALA A 585 -29.13 26.07 20.94
N ALA A 586 -30.01 25.92 19.95
CA ALA A 586 -30.72 24.66 19.69
C ALA A 586 -29.75 23.52 19.33
N TRP A 587 -28.79 23.79 18.45
CA TRP A 587 -27.77 22.82 18.04
C TRP A 587 -26.87 22.39 19.20
N ARG A 588 -26.44 23.34 20.05
CA ARG A 588 -25.66 23.05 21.26
C ARG A 588 -26.46 22.23 22.27
N LEU A 589 -27.71 22.62 22.53
CA LEU A 589 -28.61 21.92 23.46
C LEU A 589 -28.81 20.46 23.04
N GLU A 590 -29.16 20.21 21.78
CA GLU A 590 -29.38 18.85 21.27
C GLU A 590 -28.09 18.03 21.27
N ARG A 591 -26.95 18.65 20.97
CA ARG A 591 -25.63 18.00 21.04
C ARG A 591 -25.29 17.58 22.48
N ASP A 592 -25.57 18.43 23.46
CA ASP A 592 -25.35 18.10 24.87
C ASP A 592 -26.30 17.00 25.36
N ARG A 593 -27.55 16.96 24.85
CA ARG A 593 -28.48 15.85 25.08
C ARG A 593 -27.96 14.55 24.49
N VAL A 594 -27.44 14.57 23.25
CA VAL A 594 -26.82 13.40 22.59
C VAL A 594 -25.64 12.87 23.41
N TYR A 595 -24.74 13.74 23.87
CA TYR A 595 -23.61 13.34 24.72
C TYR A 595 -24.04 12.80 26.09
N THR A 596 -25.09 13.38 26.68
CA THR A 596 -25.64 12.91 27.96
C THR A 596 -26.32 11.55 27.84
N ALA A 597 -27.06 11.33 26.76
CA ALA A 597 -27.72 10.05 26.46
C ALA A 597 -26.70 8.93 26.21
N ALA A 598 -25.63 9.23 25.45
CA ALA A 598 -24.50 8.34 25.24
C ALA A 598 -23.88 7.88 26.58
N ARG A 599 -23.62 8.83 27.50
CA ARG A 599 -23.05 8.56 28.84
C ARG A 599 -23.96 7.68 29.71
N ARG A 600 -25.28 7.87 29.68
CA ARG A 600 -26.25 7.02 30.41
C ARG A 600 -26.27 5.58 29.89
N ARG A 601 -26.08 5.39 28.58
CA ARG A 601 -26.03 4.07 27.93
C ARG A 601 -24.76 3.30 28.32
N THR A 602 -23.60 3.95 28.28
CA THR A 602 -22.32 3.35 28.74
C THR A 602 -22.36 2.96 30.23
N ARG A 603 -23.05 3.76 31.06
CA ARG A 603 -23.18 3.52 32.50
C ARG A 603 -24.16 2.37 32.84
N ARG A 604 -25.21 2.15 32.04
CA ARG A 604 -26.07 0.95 32.12
C ARG A 604 -25.35 -0.32 31.67
N SER A 605 -24.44 -0.22 30.70
CA SER A 605 -23.62 -1.35 30.24
C SER A 605 -22.51 -1.74 31.25
N GLY A 606 -22.10 -0.83 32.13
CA GLY A 606 -21.08 -1.07 33.17
C GLY A 606 -21.62 -1.35 34.58
N GLY A 607 -22.94 -1.44 34.76
CA GLY A 607 -23.59 -1.51 36.09
C GLY A 607 -24.13 -2.87 36.50
N ALA A 608 -23.94 -3.94 35.72
CA ALA A 608 -24.44 -5.28 36.04
C ALA A 608 -23.28 -6.25 36.30
N ILE A 609 -22.56 -6.04 37.41
CA ILE A 609 -21.78 -7.09 38.07
C ILE A 609 -22.08 -7.02 39.56
N THR A 610 -23.16 -7.68 39.97
CA THR A 610 -23.32 -8.19 41.34
C THR A 610 -23.89 -9.60 41.24
N GLY A 611 -23.12 -10.52 41.82
CA GLY A 611 -23.23 -11.98 41.85
C GLY A 611 -24.58 -12.63 41.62
N THR A 612 -24.58 -13.60 40.71
CA THR A 612 -25.10 -14.93 41.01
C THR A 612 -24.13 -15.95 40.42
N GLU A 613 -23.43 -16.67 41.29
CA GLU A 613 -22.68 -17.87 40.91
C GLU A 613 -23.68 -18.90 40.36
N ALA A 614 -23.59 -19.19 39.07
CA ALA A 614 -24.18 -20.38 38.47
C ALA A 614 -23.01 -21.24 37.96
N ARG A 615 -22.74 -22.36 38.64
CA ARG A 615 -21.84 -23.39 38.12
C ARG A 615 -22.47 -23.98 36.85
N PRO A 616 -21.79 -24.03 35.69
CA PRO A 616 -22.32 -24.69 34.51
C PRO A 616 -22.30 -26.21 34.72
N GLY A 617 -23.42 -26.87 34.40
CA GLY A 617 -23.54 -28.32 34.41
C GLY A 617 -22.68 -28.98 33.33
N ALA A 618 -22.37 -30.27 33.51
CA ALA A 618 -21.45 -31.02 32.65
C ALA A 618 -21.82 -31.02 31.15
N ARG A 619 -23.11 -30.88 30.80
CA ARG A 619 -23.57 -30.82 29.39
C ARG A 619 -23.27 -29.50 28.67
N ASP A 620 -23.20 -28.38 29.38
CA ASP A 620 -22.86 -27.08 28.78
C ASP A 620 -21.34 -26.94 28.55
N ARG A 621 -20.53 -27.75 29.25
CA ARG A 621 -19.07 -27.84 29.03
C ARG A 621 -18.74 -28.58 27.74
N GLU A 622 -19.38 -29.71 27.47
CA GLU A 622 -19.18 -30.49 26.24
C GLU A 622 -19.54 -29.67 24.99
N ALA A 623 -20.69 -28.99 24.99
CA ALA A 623 -21.08 -28.12 23.87
C ALA A 623 -20.15 -26.90 23.68
N GLY A 624 -19.55 -26.40 24.77
CA GLY A 624 -18.57 -25.32 24.71
C GLY A 624 -17.22 -25.76 24.14
N GLU A 625 -16.79 -26.99 24.45
CA GLU A 625 -15.57 -27.60 23.92
C GLU A 625 -15.67 -27.88 22.41
N ASP A 626 -16.83 -28.39 21.94
CA ASP A 626 -17.09 -28.60 20.51
C ASP A 626 -16.98 -27.31 19.69
N VAL A 627 -17.48 -26.18 20.23
CA VAL A 627 -17.38 -24.87 19.58
C VAL A 627 -15.94 -24.36 19.55
N VAL A 628 -15.17 -24.56 20.64
CA VAL A 628 -13.74 -24.21 20.70
C VAL A 628 -12.95 -24.98 19.64
N ASP A 629 -13.19 -26.28 19.50
CA ASP A 629 -12.49 -27.14 18.52
C ASP A 629 -12.89 -26.83 17.07
N ALA A 630 -14.16 -26.51 16.81
CA ALA A 630 -14.60 -26.05 15.50
C ALA A 630 -13.91 -24.74 15.09
N VAL A 631 -13.90 -23.75 15.99
CA VAL A 631 -13.25 -22.46 15.77
C VAL A 631 -11.74 -22.61 15.59
N ARG A 632 -11.11 -23.45 16.40
CA ARG A 632 -9.67 -23.73 16.32
C ARG A 632 -9.29 -24.36 14.98
N ARG A 633 -10.07 -25.33 14.47
CA ARG A 633 -9.81 -25.95 13.15
C ARG A 633 -9.80 -24.91 12.03
N VAL A 634 -10.75 -23.98 12.04
CA VAL A 634 -10.81 -22.88 11.05
C VAL A 634 -9.59 -21.98 11.17
N LEU A 635 -9.15 -21.64 12.39
CA LEU A 635 -7.97 -20.80 12.59
C LEU A 635 -6.66 -21.49 12.19
N VAL A 636 -6.55 -22.81 12.37
CA VAL A 636 -5.42 -23.60 11.89
C VAL A 636 -5.40 -23.66 10.35
N ASP A 637 -6.55 -23.82 9.70
CA ASP A 637 -6.66 -23.75 8.24
C ASP A 637 -6.30 -22.34 7.71
N ALA A 638 -6.76 -21.29 8.39
CA ALA A 638 -6.37 -19.91 8.10
C ALA A 638 -4.87 -19.67 8.29
N ALA A 639 -4.26 -20.26 9.33
CA ALA A 639 -2.81 -20.21 9.56
C ALA A 639 -2.03 -20.86 8.42
N ARG A 640 -2.46 -22.05 7.97
CA ARG A 640 -1.86 -22.78 6.84
C ARG A 640 -1.98 -22.01 5.51
N ARG A 641 -3.10 -21.31 5.30
CA ARG A 641 -3.34 -20.46 4.13
C ARG A 641 -2.74 -19.05 4.26
N ARG A 642 -2.14 -18.73 5.41
CA ARG A 642 -1.55 -17.42 5.75
C ARG A 642 -2.54 -16.25 5.62
N VAL A 643 -3.80 -16.47 5.99
CA VAL A 643 -4.86 -15.44 5.95
C VAL A 643 -5.35 -15.09 7.35
N CYS A 644 -5.89 -13.86 7.49
CA CYS A 644 -6.65 -13.47 8.68
C CYS A 644 -8.14 -13.68 8.43
N VAL A 645 -8.89 -13.99 9.48
CA VAL A 645 -10.33 -14.27 9.40
C VAL A 645 -11.14 -13.27 10.22
N GLY A 646 -12.23 -12.78 9.64
CA GLY A 646 -13.20 -11.98 10.37
C GLY A 646 -14.18 -12.85 11.15
N TRP A 647 -14.88 -12.28 12.13
CA TRP A 647 -15.89 -12.99 12.94
C TRP A 647 -17.00 -13.64 12.10
N ARG A 648 -17.42 -13.00 11.00
CA ARG A 648 -18.42 -13.55 10.08
C ARG A 648 -17.89 -14.79 9.35
N ALA A 649 -16.70 -14.70 8.75
CA ALA A 649 -16.05 -15.83 8.09
C ALA A 649 -15.77 -16.98 9.08
N LEU A 650 -15.44 -16.65 10.33
CA LEU A 650 -15.23 -17.62 11.40
C LEU A 650 -16.54 -18.34 11.78
N ALA A 651 -17.65 -17.62 11.86
CA ALA A 651 -18.99 -18.20 12.12
C ALA A 651 -19.46 -19.09 10.96
N GLU A 652 -19.33 -18.61 9.71
CA GLU A 652 -19.70 -19.35 8.51
C GLU A 652 -18.87 -20.65 8.36
N ALA A 653 -17.55 -20.58 8.57
CA ALA A 653 -16.65 -21.73 8.39
C ALA A 653 -16.69 -22.73 9.56
N SER A 654 -17.01 -22.29 10.78
CA SER A 654 -17.14 -23.19 11.94
C SER A 654 -18.55 -23.78 12.08
N GLY A 655 -19.55 -23.23 11.39
CA GLY A 655 -20.96 -23.62 11.54
C GLY A 655 -21.57 -23.21 12.88
N THR A 656 -20.95 -22.26 13.60
CA THR A 656 -21.35 -21.84 14.94
C THR A 656 -21.82 -20.38 14.97
N GLN A 657 -22.74 -20.04 15.89
CA GLN A 657 -23.23 -18.66 16.04
C GLN A 657 -22.28 -17.74 16.82
N VAL A 658 -20.97 -17.85 16.58
CA VAL A 658 -19.93 -17.08 17.30
C VAL A 658 -19.96 -15.58 16.98
N GLU A 659 -20.54 -15.16 15.86
CA GLU A 659 -20.72 -13.75 15.53
C GLU A 659 -21.69 -13.04 16.49
N ALA A 660 -22.74 -13.74 16.94
CA ALA A 660 -23.76 -13.22 17.85
C ALA A 660 -23.29 -13.11 19.31
N LEU A 661 -22.12 -13.67 19.63
CA LEU A 661 -21.57 -13.60 20.99
C LEU A 661 -21.20 -12.15 21.36
N PRO A 662 -21.47 -11.74 22.62
CA PRO A 662 -20.97 -10.49 23.15
C PRO A 662 -19.44 -10.53 23.26
N ASP A 663 -18.78 -9.37 23.33
CA ASP A 663 -17.30 -9.28 23.39
C ASP A 663 -16.69 -10.13 24.53
N ALA A 664 -17.36 -10.22 25.69
CA ALA A 664 -16.95 -11.09 26.79
C ALA A 664 -16.98 -12.60 26.44
N GLY A 665 -17.99 -13.03 25.65
CA GLY A 665 -18.09 -14.40 25.15
C GLY A 665 -17.05 -14.71 24.07
N LYS A 666 -16.80 -13.74 23.17
CA LYS A 666 -15.74 -13.82 22.15
C LYS A 666 -14.34 -13.89 22.76
N LEU A 667 -14.11 -13.13 23.82
CA LEU A 667 -12.87 -13.18 24.60
C LEU A 667 -12.68 -14.56 25.26
N ALA A 668 -13.68 -15.07 25.97
CA ALA A 668 -13.60 -16.36 26.63
C ALA A 668 -13.32 -17.50 25.64
N LEU A 669 -13.97 -17.47 24.48
CA LEU A 669 -13.77 -18.42 23.38
C LEU A 669 -12.33 -18.41 22.87
N LEU A 670 -11.77 -17.23 22.55
CA LEU A 670 -10.40 -17.15 22.00
C LEU A 670 -9.33 -17.52 23.02
N ILE A 671 -9.53 -17.21 24.31
CA ILE A 671 -8.67 -17.70 25.39
C ILE A 671 -8.70 -19.23 25.45
N ALA A 672 -9.88 -19.85 25.29
CA ALA A 672 -10.00 -21.32 25.29
C ALA A 672 -9.30 -21.94 24.07
N VAL A 673 -9.44 -21.34 22.88
CA VAL A 673 -8.77 -21.78 21.63
C VAL A 673 -7.24 -21.80 21.79
N ASP A 674 -6.68 -20.76 22.41
CA ASP A 674 -5.23 -20.60 22.58
C ASP A 674 -4.67 -21.40 23.77
N LYS A 675 -5.53 -21.92 24.67
CA LYS A 675 -5.12 -22.78 25.80
C LYS A 675 -4.87 -24.23 25.40
N HIS A 676 -5.21 -24.62 24.17
CA HIS A 676 -5.12 -26.00 23.72
C HIS A 676 -3.65 -26.47 23.56
N PRO A 677 -3.26 -27.67 24.05
CA PRO A 677 -1.86 -28.11 24.15
C PRO A 677 -1.13 -28.48 22.85
N SER A 678 -1.60 -28.08 21.65
CA SER A 678 -0.93 -28.45 20.38
C SER A 678 -0.27 -27.27 19.66
N VAL A 679 1.01 -27.50 19.30
CA VAL A 679 2.03 -26.57 18.77
C VAL A 679 2.36 -25.43 19.75
N SER A 680 3.51 -25.56 20.44
CA SER A 680 3.80 -24.79 21.64
C SER A 680 3.88 -23.27 21.41
N GLY A 681 3.00 -22.54 22.07
CA GLY A 681 3.21 -21.14 22.43
C GLY A 681 2.89 -20.10 21.35
N VAL A 682 2.07 -20.40 20.34
CA VAL A 682 1.55 -19.39 19.40
C VAL A 682 0.09 -19.05 19.71
N LEU A 683 -0.33 -17.81 19.45
CA LEU A 683 -1.70 -17.35 19.69
C LEU A 683 -2.50 -17.32 18.39
N LEU A 684 -3.32 -18.35 18.13
CA LEU A 684 -4.20 -18.45 16.96
C LEU A 684 -5.22 -17.29 16.94
N SER A 685 -5.60 -16.78 18.10
CA SER A 685 -6.43 -15.57 18.23
C SER A 685 -5.86 -14.34 17.50
N SER A 686 -4.54 -14.29 17.25
CA SER A 686 -3.91 -13.22 16.48
C SER A 686 -4.39 -13.17 15.02
N LEU A 687 -4.93 -14.25 14.47
CA LEU A 687 -5.47 -14.30 13.10
C LEU A 687 -6.86 -13.70 12.98
N VAL A 688 -7.55 -13.45 14.10
CA VAL A 688 -8.90 -12.88 14.09
C VAL A 688 -8.83 -11.36 13.95
N VAL A 689 -9.52 -10.82 12.95
CA VAL A 689 -9.55 -9.38 12.62
C VAL A 689 -10.98 -8.85 12.61
N ARG A 690 -11.13 -7.53 12.78
CA ARG A 690 -12.40 -6.84 12.55
C ARG A 690 -12.33 -6.03 11.25
N PRO A 691 -13.42 -5.96 10.47
CA PRO A 691 -13.49 -5.03 9.34
C PRO A 691 -13.20 -3.59 9.80
N GLY A 692 -12.17 -2.97 9.22
CA GLY A 692 -11.74 -1.60 9.53
C GLY A 692 -10.81 -1.44 10.74
N ASP A 693 -10.65 -2.47 11.58
CA ASP A 693 -9.67 -2.50 12.67
C ASP A 693 -9.04 -3.90 12.81
N PRO A 694 -7.77 -4.08 12.41
CA PRO A 694 -7.15 -5.40 12.47
C PRO A 694 -6.92 -5.89 13.90
N VAL A 695 -7.09 -5.06 14.94
CA VAL A 695 -6.86 -5.45 16.34
C VAL A 695 -8.20 -5.60 17.08
N LEU A 696 -8.36 -6.71 17.80
CA LEU A 696 -9.53 -6.89 18.67
C LEU A 696 -9.40 -6.01 19.93
N PRO A 697 -10.48 -5.37 20.41
CA PRO A 697 -10.41 -4.44 21.53
C PRO A 697 -10.08 -5.13 22.86
N TYR A 698 -10.30 -6.44 22.94
CA TYR A 698 -9.98 -7.31 24.06
C TYR A 698 -8.72 -8.16 23.81
N PHE A 699 -7.91 -7.85 22.79
CA PHE A 699 -6.69 -8.62 22.50
C PHE A 699 -5.65 -8.51 23.63
N ASP A 700 -5.56 -7.37 24.31
CA ASP A 700 -4.70 -7.21 25.52
C ASP A 700 -5.11 -8.15 26.66
N GLU A 701 -6.41 -8.45 26.77
CA GLU A 701 -6.94 -9.39 27.77
C GLU A 701 -6.60 -10.85 27.42
N ILE A 702 -6.54 -11.18 26.12
CA ILE A 702 -6.03 -12.47 25.64
C ILE A 702 -4.53 -12.60 25.97
N LEU A 703 -3.73 -11.57 25.69
CA LEU A 703 -2.30 -11.55 26.05
C LEU A 703 -2.11 -11.79 27.55
N ARG A 704 -2.89 -11.10 28.41
CA ARG A 704 -2.87 -11.29 29.86
C ARG A 704 -3.20 -12.72 30.27
N ALA A 705 -4.23 -13.32 29.67
CA ALA A 705 -4.65 -14.69 29.98
C ALA A 705 -3.60 -15.76 29.63
N HIS A 706 -2.69 -15.46 28.71
CA HIS A 706 -1.60 -16.35 28.28
C HIS A 706 -0.22 -15.97 28.82
N GLY A 707 -0.16 -15.07 29.82
CA GLY A 707 1.10 -14.63 30.43
C GLY A 707 2.02 -13.85 29.50
N ARG A 708 1.48 -13.25 28.43
CA ARG A 708 2.20 -12.37 27.51
C ARG A 708 2.27 -10.94 28.06
N PRO A 709 3.18 -10.09 27.54
CA PRO A 709 3.18 -8.66 27.85
C PRO A 709 1.79 -8.05 27.60
N HIS A 710 1.22 -7.41 28.63
CA HIS A 710 -0.13 -6.85 28.63
C HIS A 710 -0.14 -5.49 29.36
N GLY A 711 -1.23 -4.73 29.27
CA GLY A 711 -1.24 -3.31 29.66
C GLY A 711 -0.56 -2.43 28.62
N LEU A 712 -0.51 -2.92 27.38
CA LEU A 712 0.16 -2.26 26.27
C LEU A 712 -0.73 -1.17 25.66
N SER A 713 -0.13 -0.12 25.11
CA SER A 713 -0.87 0.86 24.31
C SER A 713 -1.47 0.19 23.06
N PRO A 714 -2.56 0.73 22.47
CA PRO A 714 -3.18 0.13 21.28
C PRO A 714 -2.22 -0.13 20.12
N VAL A 715 -1.20 0.72 19.94
CA VAL A 715 -0.15 0.55 18.92
C VAL A 715 0.75 -0.65 19.24
N GLN A 716 1.16 -0.78 20.50
CA GLN A 716 1.97 -1.92 20.98
C GLN A 716 1.16 -3.22 20.93
N VAL A 717 -0.13 -3.21 21.27
CA VAL A 717 -1.03 -4.35 21.09
C VAL A 717 -1.08 -4.76 19.60
N GLY A 718 -1.15 -3.78 18.69
CA GLY A 718 -1.11 -4.03 17.24
C GLY A 718 0.24 -4.60 16.76
N GLN A 719 1.36 -4.13 17.30
CA GLN A 719 2.70 -4.66 17.01
C GLN A 719 2.86 -6.09 17.54
N VAL A 720 2.44 -6.35 18.79
CA VAL A 720 2.47 -7.68 19.40
C VAL A 720 1.54 -8.63 18.65
N ARG A 721 0.35 -8.21 18.23
CA ARG A 721 -0.53 -9.01 17.37
C ARG A 721 0.16 -9.40 16.06
N LYS A 722 0.81 -8.45 15.36
CA LYS A 722 1.53 -8.75 14.11
C LYS A 722 2.69 -9.70 14.32
N TYR A 723 3.39 -9.56 15.44
CA TYR A 723 4.45 -10.48 15.85
C TYR A 723 3.92 -11.89 16.12
N GLU A 724 2.84 -12.02 16.92
CA GLU A 724 2.18 -13.30 17.18
C GLU A 724 1.58 -13.92 15.92
N GLN A 725 1.03 -13.10 15.01
CA GLN A 725 0.55 -13.54 13.70
C GLN A 725 1.70 -14.13 12.86
N ALA A 726 2.86 -13.47 12.81
CA ALA A 726 4.02 -14.00 12.10
C ALA A 726 4.49 -15.33 12.71
N ARG A 727 4.48 -15.43 14.05
CA ARG A 727 4.80 -16.69 14.75
C ARG A 727 3.80 -17.80 14.44
N VAL A 728 2.50 -17.50 14.37
CA VAL A 728 1.47 -18.46 13.96
C VAL A 728 1.71 -18.93 12.52
N PHE A 729 1.94 -18.01 11.58
CA PHE A 729 2.20 -18.40 10.19
C PHE A 729 3.44 -19.26 10.04
N GLU A 730 4.50 -18.97 10.82
CA GLU A 730 5.72 -19.78 10.82
C GLU A 730 5.50 -21.15 11.44
N ALA A 731 4.79 -21.23 12.58
CA ALA A 731 4.54 -22.48 13.27
C ALA A 731 3.67 -23.47 12.48
N TYR A 732 2.86 -22.98 11.53
CA TYR A 732 2.01 -23.79 10.65
C TYR A 732 2.55 -23.89 9.22
N ASN A 733 3.82 -23.49 8.99
CA ASN A 733 4.51 -23.59 7.71
C ASN A 733 5.11 -25.00 7.49
N GLY A 734 4.28 -25.97 7.05
CA GLY A 734 4.71 -27.13 6.26
C GLY A 734 4.68 -28.53 6.89
N THR A 735 3.60 -29.30 6.66
CA THR A 735 3.60 -30.64 5.99
C THR A 735 2.16 -31.03 5.68
N ASN A 736 1.87 -31.43 4.44
CA ASN A 736 0.62 -32.11 4.08
C ASN A 736 0.65 -33.50 4.76
N PRO A 737 -0.29 -33.89 5.64
CA PRO A 737 -0.33 -35.25 6.13
C PRO A 737 -0.67 -36.14 4.93
N ALA A 738 0.25 -37.05 4.59
CA ALA A 738 -0.03 -38.14 3.69
C ALA A 738 -1.34 -38.82 4.12
N ALA A 739 -2.26 -38.97 3.17
CA ALA A 739 -3.44 -39.80 3.35
C ALA A 739 -3.00 -41.21 3.79
N PRO A 740 -3.69 -41.85 4.75
CA PRO A 740 -3.41 -43.23 5.09
C PRO A 740 -3.63 -44.09 3.84
N LYS A 741 -2.63 -44.93 3.52
CA LYS A 741 -2.86 -46.11 2.68
C LYS A 741 -3.76 -47.03 3.48
N GLU A 742 -5.02 -47.14 3.09
CA GLU A 742 -5.84 -48.30 3.42
C GLU A 742 -5.58 -49.37 2.36
N ASP A 743 -5.15 -50.53 2.83
CA ASP A 743 -5.15 -51.78 2.08
C ASP A 743 -6.60 -52.20 1.81
N ALA A 744 -7.03 -52.14 0.54
CA ALA A 744 -8.02 -53.01 -0.11
C ALA A 744 -8.19 -52.63 -1.59
#